data_AF-A0A849MH75-F1
#
_entry.id   AF-A0A849MH75-F1
#
_cell.length_a   1.000
_cell.length_b   1.000
_cell.length_c   1.000
_cell.angle_alpha   90.00
_cell.angle_beta   90.00
_cell.angle_gamma   90.00
#
_symmetry.space_group_name_H-M   'P 1'
#
loop_
_entity.id
_entity.type
_entity.pdbx_description
1 polymer ?
#
loop_
_entity_poly.entity_id
_entity_poly.type
_entity_poly.pdbx_seq_one_letter_code
_entity_poly.pdbx_strand_id
1 'polypeptide(L)'
;MGSTVKYKSQQGAALLIFMLILVTAASYTLVRKLNAATKPYIRAQDTSRVLAEAKQALISYAVTYPDRINSNFGPGYLPCPDRDNNGIVGTGSPGGGACSSGGNTTIGRFPWVTLKSNELKDSSGQHLWYVLSDNYRNNPKLEPLNSETEGQLRIDIDADGDIDVADIDDVVAIIIAPLEPINNQNRDPSETNIALEINNYLEADNSDFDTDFVVSNLGNINDRLVYITRQELMEQVEKRVLGEVNQTLSNYFATYGAYPWLSSFSDPKTNEKRLINTHDGIDDQSGSAAEPLTDSSANFLQWGVANGDVVWNLTDGSYGTVTNVTATEITIGGGLNFGTDNDFDNNDGYFIDVTAAATAFTGTATAGSANLVLNDSSKDFSKLNVRVGDIVENITGGSSGIIEEVSSTQLTVKTLTGGVNTFNVGDSYQIRTSMGRATADTDANGLTLEDTSVDFTVMGIQVGDLIRNVTDDSYGRISSVAATRLTVSELLFGTDNTFAQNDYYAMPRFNSDSNARQGHLGLSEIAEPFKSELNFDWTTTANALDIVVTNSSILQNYIDTYAAAGSESFDDSVGTCIWLSANFVDCFASYKDFVNISGNLSSGSDTDIITDSSAEFNTDNVKRGDIAQNYDDETSVITGTVDAGKSGTATADTDANSLTLEDTNNNFINVNISIGATILNTTDNSSGTITSVLANQITVSSLTGGTDNSFEVGDTYTINGDPRLYDASADFSIYERYSYVIQNNTLEGDLGEGKIQGVISETIGTDILEAKSYVGEGTEPIIFRPGDSYQIYQPRQFVVESVSSETQLTTDNYTSATDPDFDNGEYYRVMPAANTQTARVDAEFESGGIAYLDDSSASFVDDGIELGDIVENDVGAFGEIVFLTNTRIGATLYGGSFQDFWVGAAYTVFYDYVYSREHTLRAKFSGNQGARAASEERVRDVCLGYNADCSTVSAAVNFSGNGGEALITINDYQEDEVTNVGTATFTPTNLSSGNLLVSNIDFGLSVTNSDIPAWVTNNDWHKLVYVAVSPGDAPGAVVNCAAAANCLTLNYVQPETPLNIETQTPLGTVRALVMLAGSETNKILDSNCAAQASTTQIRTNGTMNEYFESDNCDQDDMFQEETGADDYNDQVLILATSP
;
A
#
# COMPACT_ATOMS: atom_id res chain seq x y z
N MET A 1 -86.43 81.27 -69.37
CA MET A 1 -87.53 80.92 -68.44
C MET A 1 -87.64 79.41 -68.45
N GLY A 2 -87.29 78.62 -67.44
CA GLY A 2 -87.14 78.87 -66.01
C GLY A 2 -87.93 77.80 -65.25
N SER A 3 -87.24 77.05 -64.38
CA SER A 3 -87.80 76.34 -63.21
C SER A 3 -88.55 75.02 -63.51
N THR A 4 -88.43 73.91 -62.75
CA THR A 4 -87.87 73.72 -61.41
C THR A 4 -87.59 72.24 -61.13
N VAL A 5 -86.55 72.03 -60.34
CA VAL A 5 -86.02 70.76 -59.82
C VAL A 5 -86.83 70.25 -58.63
N LYS A 6 -86.92 68.92 -58.47
CA LYS A 6 -87.10 68.21 -57.19
C LYS A 6 -86.06 67.09 -57.09
N TYR A 7 -85.10 67.23 -56.18
CA TYR A 7 -84.14 66.19 -55.81
C TYR A 7 -84.80 65.16 -54.88
N LYS A 8 -84.60 63.87 -55.16
CA LYS A 8 -84.71 62.81 -54.14
C LYS A 8 -83.30 62.39 -53.73
N SER A 9 -83.03 62.56 -52.44
CA SER A 9 -81.85 62.09 -51.72
C SER A 9 -81.83 60.56 -51.65
N GLN A 10 -80.69 59.96 -52.01
CA GLN A 10 -79.99 58.87 -51.32
C GLN A 10 -79.11 58.09 -52.31
N GLN A 11 -77.87 58.57 -52.53
CA GLN A 11 -76.77 57.78 -53.12
C GLN A 11 -75.55 57.69 -52.19
N GLY A 12 -75.62 58.24 -50.98
CA GLY A 12 -74.53 58.15 -49.98
C GLY A 12 -74.49 56.82 -49.23
N ALA A 13 -75.65 56.27 -48.83
CA ALA A 13 -75.70 55.04 -48.03
C ALA A 13 -75.25 53.79 -48.80
N ALA A 14 -75.60 53.66 -50.09
CA ALA A 14 -75.18 52.52 -50.92
C ALA A 14 -73.67 52.50 -51.16
N LEU A 15 -73.05 53.67 -51.36
CA LEU A 15 -71.59 53.80 -51.52
C LEU A 15 -70.88 53.45 -50.21
N LEU A 16 -71.38 53.93 -49.07
CA LEU A 16 -70.82 53.63 -47.75
C LEU A 16 -70.95 52.14 -47.39
N ILE A 17 -72.07 51.51 -47.72
CA ILE A 17 -72.27 50.06 -47.51
C ILE A 17 -71.36 49.26 -48.44
N PHE A 18 -71.22 49.65 -49.72
CA PHE A 18 -70.33 48.98 -50.65
C PHE A 18 -68.85 49.12 -50.25
N MET A 19 -68.45 50.32 -49.80
CA MET A 19 -67.11 50.57 -49.29
C MET A 19 -66.83 49.81 -47.99
N LEU A 20 -67.83 49.69 -47.10
CA LEU A 20 -67.74 48.86 -45.90
C LEU A 20 -67.56 47.37 -46.24
N ILE A 21 -68.31 46.85 -47.23
CA ILE A 21 -68.17 45.46 -47.69
C ILE A 21 -66.79 45.23 -48.31
N LEU A 22 -66.28 46.17 -49.11
CA LEU A 22 -64.93 46.08 -49.69
C LEU A 22 -63.83 46.13 -48.63
N VAL A 23 -63.94 47.04 -47.66
CA VAL A 23 -62.97 47.16 -46.57
C VAL A 23 -63.00 45.90 -45.69
N THR A 24 -64.18 45.39 -45.32
CA THR A 24 -64.28 44.15 -44.54
C THR A 24 -63.76 42.93 -45.29
N ALA A 25 -64.00 42.81 -46.61
CA ALA A 25 -63.44 41.73 -47.43
C ALA A 25 -61.91 41.86 -47.59
N ALA A 26 -61.40 43.07 -47.80
CA ALA A 26 -59.96 43.35 -47.85
C ALA A 26 -59.28 43.08 -46.49
N SER A 27 -59.87 43.50 -45.39
CA SER A 27 -59.40 43.20 -44.03
C SER A 27 -59.46 41.71 -43.72
N TYR A 28 -60.52 40.99 -44.11
CA TYR A 28 -60.63 39.55 -43.91
C TYR A 28 -59.56 38.78 -44.71
N THR A 29 -59.33 39.16 -45.97
CA THR A 29 -58.29 38.55 -46.80
C THR A 29 -56.88 38.88 -46.29
N LEU A 30 -56.65 40.10 -45.82
CA LEU A 30 -55.40 40.50 -45.20
C LEU A 30 -55.13 39.74 -43.91
N VAL A 31 -56.10 39.68 -42.98
CA VAL A 31 -56.00 38.90 -41.73
C VAL A 31 -55.82 37.42 -42.01
N ARG A 32 -56.49 36.85 -43.03
CA ARG A 32 -56.30 35.46 -43.45
C ARG A 32 -54.89 35.23 -44.01
N LYS A 33 -54.33 36.17 -44.77
CA LYS A 33 -52.95 36.09 -45.29
C LYS A 33 -51.91 36.30 -44.19
N LEU A 34 -52.12 37.22 -43.26
CA LEU A 34 -51.28 37.41 -42.08
C LEU A 34 -51.30 36.17 -41.20
N ASN A 35 -52.48 35.65 -40.86
CA ASN A 35 -52.61 34.41 -40.08
C ASN A 35 -52.01 33.19 -40.80
N ALA A 36 -52.08 33.13 -42.13
CA ALA A 36 -51.41 32.07 -42.90
C ALA A 36 -49.88 32.24 -42.92
N ALA A 37 -49.38 33.47 -42.82
CA ALA A 37 -47.94 33.77 -42.77
C ALA A 37 -47.33 33.63 -41.36
N THR A 38 -48.09 33.91 -40.29
CA THR A 38 -47.61 33.79 -38.89
C THR A 38 -47.80 32.40 -38.29
N LYS A 39 -48.78 31.61 -38.76
CA LYS A 39 -49.01 30.25 -38.24
C LYS A 39 -47.80 29.31 -38.32
N PRO A 40 -47.03 29.23 -39.42
CA PRO A 40 -45.85 28.38 -39.50
C PRO A 40 -44.77 28.79 -38.49
N TYR A 41 -44.57 30.11 -38.31
CA TYR A 41 -43.62 30.65 -37.35
C TYR A 41 -43.98 30.30 -35.89
N ILE A 42 -45.26 30.49 -35.51
CA ILE A 42 -45.74 30.13 -34.16
C ILE A 42 -45.61 28.62 -33.93
N ARG A 43 -45.98 27.79 -34.92
CA ARG A 43 -45.85 26.33 -34.83
C ARG A 43 -44.40 25.88 -34.67
N ALA A 44 -43.48 26.47 -35.42
CA ALA A 44 -42.05 26.20 -35.27
C ALA A 44 -41.56 26.57 -33.87
N GLN A 45 -41.94 27.74 -33.36
CA GLN A 45 -41.59 28.17 -32.00
C GLN A 45 -42.18 27.26 -30.92
N ASP A 46 -43.42 26.81 -31.07
CA ASP A 46 -44.07 25.87 -30.16
C ASP A 46 -43.35 24.52 -30.15
N THR A 47 -43.02 23.96 -31.32
CA THR A 47 -42.25 22.72 -31.43
C THR A 47 -40.86 22.89 -30.81
N SER A 48 -40.13 23.97 -31.09
CA SER A 48 -38.80 24.23 -30.50
C SER A 48 -38.86 24.36 -28.97
N ARG A 49 -39.91 24.99 -28.42
CA ARG A 49 -40.11 25.07 -26.97
C ARG A 49 -40.33 23.68 -26.35
N VAL A 50 -41.13 22.84 -27.01
CA VAL A 50 -41.41 21.48 -26.54
C VAL A 50 -40.16 20.59 -26.62
N LEU A 51 -39.38 20.70 -27.70
CA LEU A 51 -38.08 20.03 -27.83
C LEU A 51 -37.10 20.47 -26.74
N ALA A 52 -37.03 21.77 -26.42
CA ALA A 52 -36.20 22.28 -25.33
C ALA A 52 -36.66 21.75 -23.95
N GLU A 53 -37.98 21.66 -23.71
CA GLU A 53 -38.54 21.08 -22.47
C GLU A 53 -38.19 19.57 -22.36
N ALA A 54 -38.27 18.83 -23.47
CA ALA A 54 -37.89 17.43 -23.54
C ALA A 54 -36.40 17.20 -23.25
N LYS A 55 -35.54 18.03 -23.86
CA LYS A 55 -34.09 18.04 -23.63
C LYS A 55 -33.75 18.28 -22.16
N GLN A 56 -34.33 19.31 -21.55
CA GLN A 56 -34.10 19.62 -20.13
C GLN A 56 -34.59 18.52 -19.19
N ALA A 57 -35.68 17.82 -19.53
CA ALA A 57 -36.17 16.69 -18.75
C ALA A 57 -35.17 15.50 -18.75
N LEU A 58 -34.51 15.24 -19.87
CA LEU A 58 -33.46 14.20 -19.96
C LEU A 58 -32.22 14.56 -19.16
N ILE A 59 -31.70 15.80 -19.30
CA ILE A 59 -30.54 16.27 -18.52
C ILE A 59 -30.87 16.22 -17.01
N SER A 60 -32.05 16.70 -16.62
CA SER A 60 -32.50 16.65 -15.22
C SER A 60 -32.59 15.21 -14.68
N TYR A 61 -33.03 14.26 -15.51
CA TYR A 61 -33.07 12.86 -15.13
C TYR A 61 -31.67 12.29 -14.91
N ALA A 62 -30.72 12.55 -15.82
CA ALA A 62 -29.35 12.09 -15.70
C ALA A 62 -28.64 12.60 -14.43
N VAL A 63 -28.79 13.89 -14.12
CA VAL A 63 -28.19 14.53 -12.93
C VAL A 63 -28.80 14.03 -11.61
N THR A 64 -30.10 13.72 -11.60
CA THR A 64 -30.83 13.29 -10.40
C THR A 64 -31.02 11.78 -10.28
N TYR A 65 -30.37 11.02 -11.17
CA TYR A 65 -30.43 9.55 -11.20
C TYR A 65 -30.11 8.91 -9.83
N PRO A 66 -28.97 9.24 -9.16
CA PRO A 66 -28.64 8.68 -7.85
C PRO A 66 -29.74 8.92 -6.79
N ASP A 67 -30.33 10.12 -6.75
CA ASP A 67 -31.32 10.48 -5.72
C ASP A 67 -32.69 9.87 -5.94
N ARG A 68 -33.12 9.82 -7.20
CA ARG A 68 -34.52 9.55 -7.55
C ARG A 68 -34.78 8.13 -7.96
N ILE A 69 -33.75 7.47 -8.50
CA ILE A 69 -33.89 6.17 -9.13
C ILE A 69 -33.13 5.12 -8.33
N ASN A 70 -31.82 5.30 -8.15
CA ASN A 70 -31.01 4.35 -7.40
C ASN A 70 -29.69 4.96 -6.94
N SER A 71 -29.51 5.06 -5.63
CA SER A 71 -28.36 5.67 -4.95
C SER A 71 -27.04 4.90 -5.13
N ASN A 72 -27.09 3.65 -5.57
CA ASN A 72 -25.91 2.83 -5.80
C ASN A 72 -25.25 3.12 -7.16
N PHE A 73 -25.90 3.90 -8.02
CA PHE A 73 -25.41 4.22 -9.36
C PHE A 73 -25.24 5.72 -9.51
N GLY A 74 -24.23 6.12 -10.29
CA GLY A 74 -23.87 7.52 -10.47
C GLY A 74 -24.81 8.30 -11.39
N PRO A 75 -24.61 9.62 -11.49
CA PRO A 75 -25.29 10.46 -12.46
C PRO A 75 -24.83 10.16 -13.91
N GLY A 76 -25.59 10.64 -14.91
CA GLY A 76 -25.25 10.52 -16.34
C GLY A 76 -26.12 9.55 -17.14
N TYR A 77 -26.70 8.54 -16.50
CA TYR A 77 -27.57 7.57 -17.18
C TYR A 77 -28.87 8.19 -17.69
N LEU A 78 -29.23 7.84 -18.93
CA LEU A 78 -30.47 8.25 -19.59
C LEU A 78 -31.48 7.09 -19.65
N PRO A 79 -32.80 7.38 -19.61
CA PRO A 79 -33.82 6.35 -19.61
C PRO A 79 -33.92 5.69 -20.99
N CYS A 80 -34.17 4.38 -21.06
CA CYS A 80 -34.52 3.74 -22.33
C CYS A 80 -35.76 4.38 -23.00
N PRO A 81 -35.86 4.41 -24.33
CA PRO A 81 -37.06 4.89 -25.01
C PRO A 81 -38.33 4.09 -24.68
N ASP A 82 -39.49 4.74 -24.83
CA ASP A 82 -40.80 4.10 -24.83
C ASP A 82 -41.00 3.34 -26.16
N ARG A 83 -41.38 2.06 -26.08
CA ARG A 83 -41.50 1.18 -27.25
C ARG A 83 -42.93 0.78 -27.59
N ASP A 84 -43.90 1.16 -26.76
CA ASP A 84 -45.32 0.82 -26.92
C ASP A 84 -46.26 2.05 -26.78
N ASN A 85 -45.67 3.25 -26.81
CA ASN A 85 -46.36 4.54 -26.86
C ASN A 85 -47.27 4.80 -25.64
N ASN A 86 -46.89 4.30 -24.47
CA ASN A 86 -47.62 4.50 -23.22
C ASN A 86 -46.97 5.58 -22.32
N GLY A 87 -45.87 6.18 -22.77
CA GLY A 87 -45.05 7.16 -22.08
C GLY A 87 -44.07 6.58 -21.06
N ILE A 88 -44.02 5.26 -20.90
CA ILE A 88 -43.19 4.52 -19.95
C ILE A 88 -42.08 3.82 -20.73
N VAL A 89 -40.89 3.68 -20.15
CA VAL A 89 -39.83 2.88 -20.79
C VAL A 89 -40.31 1.41 -20.88
N GLY A 90 -40.24 0.77 -22.05
CA GLY A 90 -40.77 -0.60 -22.23
C GLY A 90 -39.98 -1.60 -21.37
N THR A 91 -40.52 -2.61 -20.67
CA THR A 91 -41.86 -3.22 -20.59
C THR A 91 -42.34 -3.32 -19.13
N GLY A 92 -43.50 -2.74 -18.81
CA GLY A 92 -44.45 -3.21 -17.78
C GLY A 92 -44.06 -3.29 -16.29
N SER A 93 -42.85 -2.96 -15.84
CA SER A 93 -42.48 -2.95 -14.41
C SER A 93 -41.86 -1.62 -13.94
N PRO A 94 -42.11 -1.20 -12.69
CA PRO A 94 -41.36 -0.13 -12.05
C PRO A 94 -39.89 -0.55 -11.99
N GLY A 95 -39.03 0.14 -12.75
CA GLY A 95 -37.62 -0.25 -12.97
C GLY A 95 -37.20 -0.23 -14.44
N GLY A 96 -38.17 -0.22 -15.37
CA GLY A 96 -37.95 -0.13 -16.80
C GLY A 96 -37.47 -1.43 -17.43
N GLY A 97 -37.97 -1.78 -18.61
CA GLY A 97 -37.41 -2.93 -19.34
C GLY A 97 -36.11 -2.56 -20.05
N ALA A 98 -35.44 -3.59 -20.57
CA ALA A 98 -34.14 -3.43 -21.20
C ALA A 98 -34.24 -2.61 -22.50
N CYS A 99 -33.31 -1.67 -22.67
CA CYS A 99 -32.90 -1.19 -23.99
C CYS A 99 -32.54 -2.42 -24.84
N SER A 100 -32.90 -2.39 -26.12
CA SER A 100 -32.83 -3.62 -26.95
C SER A 100 -31.40 -4.15 -27.04
N SER A 101 -31.20 -5.44 -26.81
CA SER A 101 -29.87 -6.08 -26.75
C SER A 101 -29.26 -6.42 -28.12
N GLY A 102 -29.38 -5.54 -29.13
CA GLY A 102 -29.08 -5.94 -30.51
C GLY A 102 -28.75 -4.87 -31.56
N GLY A 103 -28.24 -3.70 -31.18
CA GLY A 103 -27.77 -2.67 -32.14
C GLY A 103 -27.05 -1.51 -31.45
N ASN A 104 -26.28 -0.72 -32.21
CA ASN A 104 -25.50 0.43 -31.69
C ASN A 104 -26.36 1.64 -31.29
N THR A 105 -27.65 1.68 -31.67
CA THR A 105 -28.58 2.76 -31.32
C THR A 105 -29.91 2.23 -30.78
N THR A 106 -30.42 2.88 -29.71
CA THR A 106 -31.75 2.58 -29.17
C THR A 106 -32.71 3.72 -29.52
N ILE A 107 -33.63 3.47 -30.46
CA ILE A 107 -34.66 4.43 -30.91
C ILE A 107 -36.08 4.02 -30.48
N GLY A 108 -36.87 4.99 -30.03
CA GLY A 108 -38.28 4.82 -29.67
C GLY A 108 -38.98 6.15 -29.38
N ARG A 109 -40.12 6.11 -28.69
CA ARG A 109 -40.87 7.32 -28.26
C ARG A 109 -40.25 7.94 -27.01
N PHE A 110 -40.48 9.23 -26.83
CA PHE A 110 -40.04 9.96 -25.66
C PHE A 110 -40.82 9.53 -24.39
N PRO A 111 -40.15 9.03 -23.33
CA PRO A 111 -40.81 8.41 -22.18
C PRO A 111 -41.28 9.44 -21.13
N TRP A 112 -42.24 10.28 -21.50
CA TRP A 112 -42.71 11.42 -20.69
C TRP A 112 -43.27 11.04 -19.30
N VAL A 113 -43.90 9.85 -19.15
CA VAL A 113 -44.37 9.37 -17.83
C VAL A 113 -43.18 9.02 -16.93
N THR A 114 -42.19 8.30 -17.45
CA THR A 114 -40.98 7.93 -16.71
C THR A 114 -40.23 9.18 -16.26
N LEU A 115 -40.10 10.16 -17.16
CA LEU A 115 -39.44 11.44 -16.90
C LEU A 115 -40.26 12.38 -15.99
N LYS A 116 -41.48 11.99 -15.61
CA LYS A 116 -42.42 12.80 -14.83
C LYS A 116 -42.65 14.20 -15.44
N SER A 117 -42.61 14.29 -16.76
CA SER A 117 -42.93 15.50 -17.51
C SER A 117 -44.38 15.49 -17.96
N ASN A 118 -44.85 16.62 -18.50
CA ASN A 118 -46.13 16.65 -19.19
C ASN A 118 -46.05 15.78 -20.47
N GLU A 119 -47.19 15.35 -21.00
CA GLU A 119 -47.23 14.70 -22.31
C GLU A 119 -46.77 15.70 -23.39
N LEU A 120 -45.50 15.61 -23.78
CA LEU A 120 -44.85 16.52 -24.73
C LEU A 120 -45.20 16.10 -26.17
N LYS A 121 -45.87 17.01 -26.88
CA LYS A 121 -46.29 16.83 -28.28
C LYS A 121 -45.87 18.03 -29.11
N ASP A 122 -45.50 17.76 -30.36
CA ASP A 122 -45.18 18.81 -31.32
C ASP A 122 -46.41 19.67 -31.70
N SER A 123 -46.19 20.73 -32.48
CA SER A 123 -47.27 21.62 -32.92
C SER A 123 -48.30 20.98 -33.87
N SER A 124 -48.04 19.75 -34.33
CA SER A 124 -48.95 18.90 -35.13
C SER A 124 -49.62 17.80 -34.28
N GLY A 125 -49.39 17.80 -32.96
CA GLY A 125 -50.00 16.91 -31.98
C GLY A 125 -49.40 15.52 -31.93
N GLN A 126 -48.22 15.31 -32.52
CA GLN A 126 -47.52 14.03 -32.51
C GLN A 126 -46.61 13.90 -31.29
N HIS A 127 -46.43 12.68 -30.79
CA HIS A 127 -45.43 12.39 -29.77
C HIS A 127 -44.02 12.49 -30.33
N LEU A 128 -43.10 12.94 -29.49
CA LEU A 128 -41.68 13.02 -29.81
C LEU A 128 -41.07 11.61 -29.89
N TRP A 129 -40.11 11.46 -30.79
CA TRP A 129 -39.19 10.34 -30.85
C TRP A 129 -37.91 10.67 -30.09
N TYR A 130 -37.22 9.63 -29.65
CA TYR A 130 -36.05 9.71 -28.81
C TYR A 130 -35.07 8.60 -29.17
N VAL A 131 -33.83 9.02 -29.39
CA VAL A 131 -32.68 8.17 -29.71
C VAL A 131 -31.64 8.34 -28.62
N LEU A 132 -31.04 7.23 -28.22
CA LEU A 132 -30.08 7.13 -27.14
C LEU A 132 -28.83 6.39 -27.62
N SER A 133 -27.65 6.95 -27.34
CA SER A 133 -26.38 6.22 -27.43
C SER A 133 -26.38 5.04 -26.48
N ASP A 134 -25.94 3.89 -26.95
CA ASP A 134 -26.09 2.63 -26.23
C ASP A 134 -25.31 2.60 -24.91
N ASN A 135 -24.16 3.26 -24.86
CA ASN A 135 -23.33 3.42 -23.67
C ASN A 135 -23.89 4.37 -22.59
N TYR A 136 -24.95 5.14 -22.88
CA TYR A 136 -25.60 6.05 -21.91
C TYR A 136 -26.88 5.48 -21.28
N ARG A 137 -27.22 4.22 -21.60
CA ARG A 137 -28.49 3.62 -21.17
C ARG A 137 -28.54 3.25 -19.69
N ASN A 138 -29.70 3.47 -19.07
CA ASN A 138 -29.94 3.08 -17.68
C ASN A 138 -30.25 1.59 -17.46
N ASN A 139 -30.49 0.82 -18.54
CA ASN A 139 -30.85 -0.61 -18.43
C ASN A 139 -30.66 -1.43 -19.75
N PRO A 140 -29.87 -2.52 -19.76
CA PRO A 140 -28.87 -2.85 -18.76
C PRO A 140 -27.79 -1.76 -18.76
N LYS A 141 -27.31 -1.36 -17.58
CA LYS A 141 -26.28 -0.33 -17.48
C LYS A 141 -24.98 -0.82 -18.08
N LEU A 142 -24.20 0.13 -18.58
CA LEU A 142 -22.80 -0.07 -18.92
C LEU A 142 -21.97 0.79 -17.96
N GLU A 143 -20.94 0.19 -17.39
CA GLU A 143 -19.98 0.81 -16.47
C GLU A 143 -18.57 0.56 -17.04
N PRO A 144 -17.64 1.51 -16.90
CA PRO A 144 -17.82 2.83 -16.29
C PRO A 144 -18.61 3.80 -17.20
N LEU A 145 -19.39 4.72 -16.60
CA LEU A 145 -19.99 5.88 -17.27
C LEU A 145 -19.48 7.19 -16.63
N ASN A 146 -18.63 7.90 -17.35
CA ASN A 146 -18.01 9.16 -16.94
C ASN A 146 -17.71 10.07 -18.14
N SER A 147 -17.00 11.19 -17.92
CA SER A 147 -16.70 12.16 -18.98
C SER A 147 -15.86 11.59 -20.14
N GLU A 148 -15.19 10.44 -19.97
CA GLU A 148 -14.45 9.74 -21.03
C GLU A 148 -15.36 8.89 -21.94
N THR A 149 -16.63 8.72 -21.59
CA THR A 149 -17.55 7.85 -22.33
C THR A 149 -18.10 8.56 -23.57
N GLU A 150 -17.50 8.37 -24.74
CA GLU A 150 -17.89 9.03 -25.99
C GLU A 150 -19.37 8.85 -26.37
N GLY A 151 -20.02 9.89 -26.90
CA GLY A 151 -21.32 9.79 -27.54
C GLY A 151 -21.23 9.04 -28.88
N GLN A 152 -22.15 8.11 -29.10
CA GLN A 152 -22.12 7.22 -30.27
C GLN A 152 -22.97 7.72 -31.47
N LEU A 153 -23.69 8.83 -31.31
CA LEU A 153 -24.56 9.37 -32.35
C LEU A 153 -23.86 10.52 -33.08
N ARG A 154 -24.19 10.69 -34.36
CA ARG A 154 -23.72 11.77 -35.23
C ARG A 154 -24.91 12.49 -35.88
N ILE A 155 -24.75 13.78 -36.13
CA ILE A 155 -25.72 14.59 -36.88
C ILE A 155 -25.04 15.19 -38.11
N ASP A 156 -25.46 14.73 -39.27
CA ASP A 156 -25.15 15.32 -40.56
C ASP A 156 -25.95 16.62 -40.76
N ILE A 157 -25.23 17.75 -40.81
CA ILE A 157 -25.82 19.07 -41.04
C ILE A 157 -25.92 19.38 -42.54
N ASP A 158 -25.05 18.80 -43.36
CA ASP A 158 -24.94 19.06 -44.80
C ASP A 158 -25.05 17.79 -45.64
N ALA A 159 -26.11 17.03 -45.41
CA ALA A 159 -26.41 15.81 -46.18
C ALA A 159 -26.48 16.01 -47.71
N ASP A 160 -26.61 17.26 -48.16
CA ASP A 160 -26.66 17.64 -49.57
C ASP A 160 -25.33 18.16 -50.14
N GLY A 161 -24.32 18.42 -49.31
CA GLY A 161 -23.02 18.99 -49.72
C GLY A 161 -23.08 20.46 -50.19
N ASP A 162 -24.14 21.21 -49.83
CA ASP A 162 -24.42 22.57 -50.32
C ASP A 162 -24.03 23.66 -49.29
N ILE A 163 -23.73 23.28 -48.04
CA ILE A 163 -23.39 24.18 -46.94
C ILE A 163 -22.11 23.70 -46.24
N ASP A 164 -21.04 24.48 -46.32
CA ASP A 164 -19.76 24.22 -45.61
C ASP A 164 -19.90 24.39 -44.08
N VAL A 165 -20.59 23.47 -43.43
CA VAL A 165 -20.79 23.36 -41.98
C VAL A 165 -20.42 21.93 -41.57
N ALA A 166 -19.57 21.81 -40.55
CA ALA A 166 -19.15 20.51 -40.04
C ALA A 166 -20.29 19.76 -39.33
N ASP A 167 -20.26 18.44 -39.44
CA ASP A 167 -21.17 17.54 -38.72
C ASP A 167 -20.95 17.62 -37.21
N ILE A 168 -21.96 17.18 -36.46
CA ILE A 168 -21.91 17.10 -35.01
C ILE A 168 -21.67 15.65 -34.62
N ASP A 169 -20.47 15.34 -34.18
CA ASP A 169 -20.12 14.06 -33.56
C ASP A 169 -20.37 14.11 -32.03
N ASP A 170 -20.14 12.99 -31.34
CA ASP A 170 -20.16 12.93 -29.86
C ASP A 170 -21.53 13.30 -29.24
N VAL A 171 -22.61 12.87 -29.91
CA VAL A 171 -23.99 13.08 -29.47
C VAL A 171 -24.46 11.89 -28.62
N VAL A 172 -25.04 12.18 -27.45
CA VAL A 172 -25.50 11.15 -26.48
C VAL A 172 -27.00 10.86 -26.61
N ALA A 173 -27.76 11.83 -27.10
CA ALA A 173 -29.21 11.71 -27.27
C ALA A 173 -29.75 12.66 -28.34
N ILE A 174 -30.76 12.20 -29.07
CA ILE A 174 -31.48 12.99 -30.07
C ILE A 174 -32.98 12.90 -29.79
N ILE A 175 -33.68 14.03 -29.81
CA ILE A 175 -35.14 14.11 -29.68
C ILE A 175 -35.70 14.65 -30.98
N ILE A 176 -36.59 13.90 -31.61
CA ILE A 176 -37.11 14.19 -32.95
C ILE A 176 -38.62 14.48 -32.88
N ALA A 177 -39.04 15.60 -33.45
CA ALA A 177 -40.43 15.95 -33.69
C ALA A 177 -40.79 15.64 -35.16
N PRO A 178 -41.69 14.67 -35.42
CA PRO A 178 -42.01 14.21 -36.78
C PRO A 178 -43.00 15.12 -37.53
N LEU A 179 -43.52 16.17 -36.90
CA LEU A 179 -44.45 17.15 -37.46
C LEU A 179 -45.65 16.53 -38.18
N GLU A 180 -46.27 17.25 -39.13
CA GLU A 180 -47.37 16.70 -39.94
C GLU A 180 -46.89 15.59 -40.91
N PRO A 181 -47.72 14.58 -41.23
CA PRO A 181 -47.36 13.57 -42.22
C PRO A 181 -47.06 14.19 -43.58
N ILE A 182 -45.93 13.82 -44.17
CA ILE A 182 -45.58 14.18 -45.55
C ILE A 182 -45.61 12.94 -46.45
N ASN A 183 -45.80 13.18 -47.76
CA ASN A 183 -45.81 12.14 -48.78
C ASN A 183 -46.81 10.98 -48.47
N ASN A 184 -46.33 9.73 -48.41
CA ASN A 184 -47.15 8.52 -48.23
C ASN A 184 -47.02 7.90 -46.82
N GLN A 185 -46.57 8.68 -45.82
CA GLN A 185 -46.48 8.19 -44.45
C GLN A 185 -47.84 7.70 -43.92
N ASN A 186 -47.87 6.47 -43.40
CA ASN A 186 -49.06 5.86 -42.81
C ASN A 186 -48.91 5.73 -41.29
N ARG A 187 -49.33 6.77 -40.57
CA ARG A 187 -49.24 6.86 -39.11
C ARG A 187 -50.43 6.17 -38.42
N ASP A 188 -50.60 4.87 -38.67
CA ASP A 188 -51.65 4.06 -38.06
C ASP A 188 -51.38 3.91 -36.54
N PRO A 189 -52.26 4.43 -35.65
CA PRO A 189 -52.06 4.35 -34.21
C PRO A 189 -52.24 2.94 -33.64
N SER A 190 -52.65 1.95 -34.45
CA SER A 190 -52.75 0.54 -34.06
C SER A 190 -51.53 -0.29 -34.41
N GLU A 191 -50.54 0.30 -35.09
CA GLU A 191 -49.25 -0.35 -35.33
C GLU A 191 -48.50 -0.50 -33.99
N THR A 192 -48.01 -1.70 -33.71
CA THR A 192 -47.26 -2.01 -32.47
C THR A 192 -45.82 -2.44 -32.74
N ASN A 193 -45.45 -2.57 -34.02
CA ASN A 193 -44.08 -2.82 -34.43
C ASN A 193 -43.32 -1.48 -34.53
N ILE A 194 -42.51 -1.20 -33.50
CA ILE A 194 -41.73 0.04 -33.42
C ILE A 194 -40.85 0.28 -34.66
N ALA A 195 -40.33 -0.76 -35.30
CA ALA A 195 -39.49 -0.59 -36.49
C ALA A 195 -40.31 -0.11 -37.71
N LEU A 196 -41.56 -0.55 -37.80
CA LEU A 196 -42.48 -0.06 -38.84
C LEU A 196 -43.00 1.33 -38.49
N GLU A 197 -43.23 1.63 -37.21
CA GLU A 197 -43.59 2.98 -36.78
C GLU A 197 -42.50 4.01 -37.09
N ILE A 198 -41.22 3.69 -36.85
CA ILE A 198 -40.10 4.57 -37.16
C ILE A 198 -40.12 4.96 -38.65
N ASN A 199 -40.19 3.97 -39.55
CA ASN A 199 -40.30 4.18 -40.99
C ASN A 199 -41.57 4.95 -41.42
N ASN A 200 -42.64 4.88 -40.63
CA ASN A 200 -43.91 5.55 -40.91
C ASN A 200 -43.96 7.01 -40.42
N TYR A 201 -43.08 7.39 -39.49
CA TYR A 201 -43.10 8.70 -38.84
C TYR A 201 -41.88 9.56 -39.15
N LEU A 202 -40.70 8.96 -39.32
CA LEU A 202 -39.43 9.65 -39.56
C LEU A 202 -39.01 9.52 -41.03
N GLU A 203 -38.09 10.37 -41.48
CA GLU A 203 -37.63 10.42 -42.88
C GLU A 203 -36.11 10.32 -43.02
N ALA A 204 -35.66 9.83 -44.19
CA ALA A 204 -34.24 9.70 -44.53
C ALA A 204 -33.45 8.94 -43.44
N ASP A 205 -32.25 9.41 -43.11
CA ASP A 205 -31.32 8.79 -42.16
C ASP A 205 -31.93 8.74 -40.74
N ASN A 206 -32.90 9.61 -40.43
CA ASN A 206 -33.63 9.52 -39.15
C ASN A 206 -34.48 8.23 -38.99
N SER A 207 -34.59 7.39 -40.03
CA SER A 207 -35.47 6.21 -40.08
C SER A 207 -34.80 4.87 -40.37
N ASP A 208 -33.48 4.83 -40.55
CA ASP A 208 -32.75 3.64 -41.07
C ASP A 208 -32.01 2.81 -40.02
N PHE A 209 -32.09 3.20 -38.74
CA PHE A 209 -31.60 2.49 -37.56
C PHE A 209 -30.07 2.45 -37.40
N ASP A 210 -29.34 3.38 -38.02
CA ASP A 210 -27.91 3.54 -37.75
C ASP A 210 -27.65 4.64 -36.69
N THR A 211 -26.43 5.17 -36.66
CA THR A 211 -25.94 6.19 -35.73
C THR A 211 -25.97 7.61 -36.30
N ASP A 212 -26.35 7.77 -37.57
CA ASP A 212 -26.23 9.01 -38.33
C ASP A 212 -27.62 9.62 -38.54
N PHE A 213 -27.77 10.90 -38.20
CA PHE A 213 -29.07 11.60 -38.24
C PHE A 213 -28.95 12.90 -39.03
N VAL A 214 -30.05 13.41 -39.60
CA VAL A 214 -29.99 14.53 -40.54
C VAL A 214 -30.92 15.69 -40.18
N VAL A 215 -30.42 16.92 -40.37
CA VAL A 215 -31.20 18.17 -40.22
C VAL A 215 -31.40 18.86 -41.58
N SER A 216 -31.98 18.18 -42.56
CA SER A 216 -32.12 18.72 -43.92
C SER A 216 -33.34 19.64 -44.11
N ASN A 217 -33.20 20.64 -44.99
CA ASN A 217 -34.29 21.50 -45.49
C ASN A 217 -34.81 21.07 -46.88
N LEU A 218 -34.49 19.86 -47.34
CA LEU A 218 -35.07 19.30 -48.56
C LEU A 218 -36.59 19.17 -48.42
N GLY A 219 -37.32 19.39 -49.52
CA GLY A 219 -38.79 19.35 -49.52
C GLY A 219 -39.45 18.00 -49.17
N ASN A 220 -38.65 16.99 -48.81
CA ASN A 220 -39.08 15.63 -48.46
C ASN A 220 -38.73 15.22 -47.02
N ILE A 221 -38.14 16.10 -46.22
CA ILE A 221 -37.83 15.88 -44.80
C ILE A 221 -38.46 17.03 -44.02
N ASN A 222 -39.32 16.72 -43.05
CA ASN A 222 -39.89 17.73 -42.16
C ASN A 222 -39.66 17.44 -40.68
N ASP A 223 -38.96 16.36 -40.36
CA ASP A 223 -38.40 16.14 -39.04
C ASP A 223 -37.66 17.38 -38.50
N ARG A 224 -37.86 17.64 -37.20
CA ARG A 224 -37.16 18.67 -36.44
C ARG A 224 -36.55 18.03 -35.22
N LEU A 225 -35.23 18.11 -35.08
CA LEU A 225 -34.54 17.52 -33.95
C LEU A 225 -33.91 18.56 -33.04
N VAL A 226 -33.71 18.17 -31.78
CA VAL A 226 -32.75 18.77 -30.86
C VAL A 226 -31.90 17.63 -30.30
N TYR A 227 -30.66 17.91 -29.96
CA TYR A 227 -29.71 16.91 -29.51
C TYR A 227 -29.06 17.34 -28.20
N ILE A 228 -28.41 16.39 -27.54
CA ILE A 228 -27.59 16.56 -26.35
C ILE A 228 -26.21 15.99 -26.71
N THR A 229 -25.17 16.81 -26.66
CA THR A 229 -23.78 16.34 -26.82
C THR A 229 -23.27 15.77 -25.50
N ARG A 230 -22.21 14.95 -25.55
CA ARG A 230 -21.54 14.48 -24.32
C ARG A 230 -21.11 15.66 -23.46
N GLN A 231 -20.44 16.66 -24.05
CA GLN A 231 -20.00 17.86 -23.34
C GLN A 231 -21.16 18.55 -22.60
N GLU A 232 -22.31 18.75 -23.25
CA GLU A 232 -23.46 19.41 -22.63
C GLU A 232 -24.07 18.60 -21.48
N LEU A 233 -24.14 17.28 -21.62
CA LEU A 233 -24.63 16.41 -20.55
C LEU A 233 -23.64 16.37 -19.39
N MET A 234 -22.36 16.16 -19.69
CA MET A 234 -21.31 15.95 -18.72
C MET A 234 -21.03 17.21 -17.91
N GLU A 235 -21.10 18.41 -18.49
CA GLU A 235 -20.95 19.66 -17.74
C GLU A 235 -21.91 19.75 -16.52
N GLN A 236 -23.12 19.19 -16.63
CA GLN A 236 -24.08 19.15 -15.52
C GLN A 236 -23.86 17.97 -14.58
N VAL A 237 -23.42 16.83 -15.11
CA VAL A 237 -23.10 15.62 -14.35
C VAL A 237 -21.86 15.84 -13.49
N GLU A 238 -20.80 16.42 -14.05
CA GLU A 238 -19.55 16.75 -13.38
C GLU A 238 -19.77 17.70 -12.19
N LYS A 239 -20.59 18.75 -12.36
CA LYS A 239 -20.99 19.64 -11.25
C LYS A 239 -21.69 18.89 -10.13
N ARG A 240 -22.49 17.87 -10.46
CA ARG A 240 -23.11 17.01 -9.46
C ARG A 240 -22.07 16.13 -8.76
N VAL A 241 -21.16 15.52 -9.50
CA VAL A 241 -20.06 14.70 -8.93
C VAL A 241 -19.20 15.53 -7.98
N LEU A 242 -18.79 16.73 -8.39
CA LEU A 242 -18.04 17.66 -7.55
C LEU A 242 -18.79 18.07 -6.27
N GLY A 243 -20.11 18.26 -6.36
CA GLY A 243 -20.93 18.55 -5.18
C GLY A 243 -20.88 17.44 -4.13
N GLU A 244 -20.89 16.18 -4.56
CA GLU A 244 -20.80 15.01 -3.69
C GLU A 244 -19.41 14.86 -3.06
N VAL A 245 -18.36 15.05 -3.87
CA VAL A 245 -16.97 15.04 -3.38
C VAL A 245 -16.72 16.18 -2.40
N ASN A 246 -17.22 17.38 -2.69
CA ASN A 246 -17.10 18.52 -1.78
C ASN A 246 -17.80 18.26 -0.45
N GLN A 247 -19.02 17.73 -0.47
CA GLN A 247 -19.73 17.38 0.76
C GLN A 247 -18.97 16.32 1.58
N THR A 248 -18.42 15.31 0.90
CA THR A 248 -17.57 14.27 1.49
C THR A 248 -16.35 14.87 2.18
N LEU A 249 -15.54 15.63 1.45
CA LEU A 249 -14.29 16.22 1.96
C LEU A 249 -14.53 17.28 3.03
N SER A 250 -15.62 18.05 2.93
CA SER A 250 -16.01 19.01 3.97
C SER A 250 -16.38 18.33 5.29
N ASN A 251 -17.16 17.24 5.23
CA ASN A 251 -17.52 16.46 6.41
C ASN A 251 -16.29 15.78 7.01
N TYR A 252 -15.40 15.27 6.16
CA TYR A 252 -14.12 14.70 6.55
C TYR A 252 -13.29 15.74 7.31
N PHE A 253 -13.04 16.91 6.71
CA PHE A 253 -12.27 17.99 7.33
C PHE A 253 -12.90 18.44 8.66
N ALA A 254 -14.22 18.57 8.74
CA ALA A 254 -14.92 18.95 9.97
C ALA A 254 -14.77 17.91 11.10
N THR A 255 -14.62 16.63 10.74
CA THR A 255 -14.47 15.52 11.68
C THR A 255 -13.01 15.40 12.16
N TYR A 256 -12.04 15.51 11.25
CA TYR A 256 -10.66 15.13 11.51
C TYR A 256 -9.68 16.32 11.59
N GLY A 257 -10.09 17.53 11.19
CA GLY A 257 -9.25 18.73 11.22
C GLY A 257 -8.17 18.80 10.12
N ALA A 258 -8.12 17.80 9.23
CA ALA A 258 -7.32 17.75 8.00
C ALA A 258 -8.13 17.13 6.85
N TYR A 259 -7.69 17.37 5.61
CA TYR A 259 -8.17 16.63 4.44
C TYR A 259 -7.50 15.23 4.38
N PRO A 260 -8.07 14.24 3.66
CA PRO A 260 -7.47 12.90 3.54
C PRO A 260 -6.12 12.93 2.82
N TRP A 261 -5.34 11.85 2.96
CA TRP A 261 -4.20 11.62 2.07
C TRP A 261 -4.68 11.52 0.62
N LEU A 262 -3.91 12.11 -0.28
CA LEU A 262 -4.18 12.05 -1.72
C LEU A 262 -3.29 10.98 -2.33
N SER A 263 -3.81 10.24 -3.30
CA SER A 263 -2.97 9.40 -4.16
C SER A 263 -2.29 10.28 -5.21
N SER A 264 -1.06 9.92 -5.62
CA SER A 264 -0.33 10.71 -6.61
C SER A 264 -1.12 10.88 -7.91
N PHE A 265 -0.90 11.99 -8.63
CA PHE A 265 -1.40 12.13 -10.00
C PHE A 265 -0.80 11.02 -10.88
N SER A 266 -1.60 10.00 -11.21
CA SER A 266 -1.19 8.88 -12.05
C SER A 266 -2.33 8.52 -12.98
N ASP A 267 -2.09 8.33 -14.28
CA ASP A 267 -3.20 8.07 -15.18
C ASP A 267 -4.05 6.88 -14.70
N PRO A 268 -5.35 7.11 -14.52
CA PRO A 268 -6.27 6.10 -14.04
C PRO A 268 -6.52 4.91 -14.99
N LYS A 269 -6.07 5.02 -16.25
CA LYS A 269 -6.02 3.92 -17.24
C LYS A 269 -4.75 3.08 -17.09
N THR A 270 -3.81 3.51 -16.25
CA THR A 270 -2.53 2.85 -15.99
C THR A 270 -2.22 2.87 -14.49
N ASN A 271 -3.07 2.17 -13.72
CA ASN A 271 -2.71 1.76 -12.35
C ASN A 271 -1.41 0.94 -12.36
N GLU A 272 -0.73 0.91 -11.21
CA GLU A 272 0.04 -0.27 -10.80
C GLU A 272 -0.82 -1.50 -11.10
N LYS A 273 -0.32 -2.39 -11.95
CA LYS A 273 -1.10 -3.55 -12.35
C LYS A 273 -1.15 -4.52 -11.18
N ARG A 274 -2.15 -4.32 -10.32
CA ARG A 274 -2.47 -5.23 -9.24
C ARG A 274 -3.63 -6.11 -9.71
N LEU A 275 -3.35 -7.39 -9.93
CA LEU A 275 -4.37 -8.37 -10.28
C LEU A 275 -4.88 -8.97 -8.98
N ILE A 276 -6.14 -8.70 -8.64
CA ILE A 276 -6.84 -9.30 -7.49
C ILE A 276 -7.93 -10.20 -8.04
N ASN A 277 -7.96 -11.47 -7.61
CA ASN A 277 -9.05 -12.38 -7.98
C ASN A 277 -9.13 -13.56 -7.00
N THR A 278 -9.88 -14.60 -7.38
CA THR A 278 -10.09 -15.81 -6.59
C THR A 278 -9.60 -17.04 -7.34
N HIS A 279 -8.84 -17.89 -6.65
CA HIS A 279 -8.39 -19.18 -7.16
C HIS A 279 -9.61 -20.10 -7.38
N ASP A 280 -9.69 -20.72 -8.57
CA ASP A 280 -10.78 -21.65 -8.94
C ASP A 280 -10.28 -23.05 -9.35
N GLY A 281 -9.02 -23.35 -9.00
CA GLY A 281 -8.39 -24.65 -9.14
C GLY A 281 -8.83 -25.69 -8.09
N ILE A 282 -8.16 -26.84 -8.10
CA ILE A 282 -8.38 -27.92 -7.13
C ILE A 282 -7.42 -27.68 -5.96
N ASP A 283 -7.91 -27.84 -4.72
CA ASP A 283 -7.12 -27.87 -3.49
C ASP A 283 -5.85 -28.74 -3.69
N ASP A 284 -4.66 -28.13 -3.61
CA ASP A 284 -3.40 -28.88 -3.64
C ASP A 284 -3.10 -29.48 -2.25
N GLN A 285 -2.21 -30.46 -2.18
CA GLN A 285 -1.76 -31.05 -0.93
C GLN A 285 -0.47 -30.36 -0.49
N SER A 286 -0.53 -29.60 0.60
CA SER A 286 0.60 -29.10 1.39
C SER A 286 1.89 -29.92 1.19
N GLY A 287 2.91 -29.33 0.56
CA GLY A 287 4.26 -29.90 0.46
C GLY A 287 4.69 -30.39 -0.92
N SER A 288 4.05 -29.94 -2.00
CA SER A 288 4.57 -30.15 -3.36
C SER A 288 5.67 -29.13 -3.69
N ALA A 289 6.67 -29.53 -4.46
CA ALA A 289 7.82 -28.66 -4.78
C ALA A 289 7.48 -27.48 -5.72
N ALA A 290 6.22 -27.38 -6.16
CA ALA A 290 5.69 -26.37 -7.06
C ALA A 290 4.17 -26.26 -6.85
N GLU A 291 3.71 -25.15 -6.30
CA GLU A 291 2.29 -24.90 -6.00
C GLU A 291 1.66 -24.10 -7.17
N PRO A 292 0.64 -24.63 -7.87
CA PRO A 292 -0.01 -23.94 -8.98
C PRO A 292 -1.23 -23.13 -8.53
N LEU A 293 -1.24 -21.83 -8.81
CA LEU A 293 -2.45 -21.02 -8.71
C LEU A 293 -3.19 -21.01 -10.05
N THR A 294 -4.43 -21.49 -10.07
CA THR A 294 -5.30 -21.55 -11.25
C THR A 294 -6.48 -20.61 -11.09
N ASP A 295 -6.75 -19.84 -12.15
CA ASP A 295 -7.91 -18.97 -12.25
C ASP A 295 -8.39 -18.95 -13.70
N SER A 296 -9.52 -19.61 -13.97
CA SER A 296 -10.12 -19.69 -15.30
C SER A 296 -10.82 -18.40 -15.74
N SER A 297 -11.07 -17.47 -14.81
CA SER A 297 -11.68 -16.18 -15.05
C SER A 297 -10.66 -15.07 -15.38
N ALA A 298 -9.40 -15.27 -15.01
CA ALA A 298 -8.30 -14.36 -15.32
C ALA A 298 -7.52 -14.76 -16.58
N ASN A 299 -6.81 -13.78 -17.14
CA ASN A 299 -5.79 -14.01 -18.17
C ASN A 299 -4.45 -13.40 -17.73
N PHE A 300 -3.65 -14.12 -16.95
CA PHE A 300 -2.40 -13.64 -16.33
C PHE A 300 -1.40 -13.07 -17.35
N LEU A 301 -1.28 -13.68 -18.53
CA LEU A 301 -0.43 -13.16 -19.62
C LEU A 301 -0.93 -11.82 -20.19
N GLN A 302 -2.25 -11.62 -20.27
CA GLN A 302 -2.84 -10.36 -20.71
C GLN A 302 -2.72 -9.28 -19.63
N TRP A 303 -2.78 -9.68 -18.37
CA TRP A 303 -2.49 -8.81 -17.23
C TRP A 303 -1.00 -8.43 -17.17
N GLY A 304 -0.11 -9.28 -17.68
CA GLY A 304 1.32 -9.02 -17.79
C GLY A 304 2.16 -9.66 -16.69
N VAL A 305 1.59 -10.61 -15.94
CA VAL A 305 2.30 -11.40 -14.93
C VAL A 305 3.48 -12.14 -15.58
N ALA A 306 4.63 -12.14 -14.91
CA ALA A 306 5.88 -12.71 -15.36
C ALA A 306 6.60 -13.48 -14.24
N ASN A 307 7.61 -14.26 -14.64
CA ASN A 307 8.50 -14.92 -13.67
C ASN A 307 9.28 -13.87 -12.88
N GLY A 308 9.31 -14.03 -11.56
CA GLY A 308 9.88 -13.07 -10.61
C GLY A 308 8.84 -12.20 -9.92
N ASP A 309 7.59 -12.17 -10.41
CA ASP A 309 6.51 -11.46 -9.73
C ASP A 309 6.14 -12.12 -8.41
N VAL A 310 5.69 -11.33 -7.44
CA VAL A 310 5.24 -11.82 -6.13
C VAL A 310 3.73 -12.00 -6.15
N VAL A 311 3.28 -13.15 -5.66
CA VAL A 311 1.87 -13.46 -5.46
C VAL A 311 1.62 -13.70 -3.98
N TRP A 312 0.51 -13.15 -3.49
CA TRP A 312 0.05 -13.29 -2.12
C TRP A 312 -1.29 -14.03 -2.09
N ASN A 313 -1.43 -14.97 -1.17
CA ASN A 313 -2.69 -15.54 -0.75
C ASN A 313 -3.36 -14.60 0.27
N LEU A 314 -4.49 -14.02 -0.12
CA LEU A 314 -5.28 -13.10 0.71
C LEU A 314 -6.09 -13.82 1.78
N THR A 315 -6.28 -15.14 1.68
CA THR A 315 -7.03 -15.90 2.67
C THR A 315 -6.23 -16.05 3.97
N ASP A 316 -4.93 -16.27 3.86
CA ASP A 316 -4.10 -16.69 4.99
C ASP A 316 -2.79 -15.89 5.15
N GLY A 317 -2.42 -15.06 4.15
CA GLY A 317 -1.25 -14.19 4.18
C GLY A 317 0.02 -14.84 3.62
N SER A 318 -0.01 -16.10 3.21
CA SER A 318 1.13 -16.77 2.58
C SER A 318 1.53 -16.09 1.26
N TYR A 319 2.81 -16.08 0.91
CA TYR A 319 3.27 -15.47 -0.35
C TYR A 319 4.41 -16.26 -1.00
N GLY A 320 4.60 -16.05 -2.29
CA GLY A 320 5.67 -16.70 -3.03
C GLY A 320 5.98 -16.04 -4.36
N THR A 321 7.04 -16.50 -5.02
CA THR A 321 7.52 -15.94 -6.28
C THR A 321 7.08 -16.79 -7.47
N VAL A 322 6.51 -16.13 -8.48
CA VAL A 322 6.13 -16.75 -9.74
C VAL A 322 7.38 -17.25 -10.47
N THR A 323 7.42 -18.53 -10.79
CA THR A 323 8.51 -19.14 -11.58
C THR A 323 8.06 -19.64 -12.94
N ASN A 324 6.75 -19.71 -13.17
CA ASN A 324 6.17 -19.95 -14.49
C ASN A 324 4.79 -19.32 -14.59
N VAL A 325 4.39 -18.94 -15.81
CA VAL A 325 3.12 -18.26 -16.06
C VAL A 325 2.48 -18.76 -17.36
N THR A 326 1.17 -18.98 -17.32
CA THR A 326 0.32 -19.24 -18.49
C THR A 326 -0.87 -18.28 -18.49
N ALA A 327 -1.82 -18.42 -19.41
CA ALA A 327 -2.99 -17.55 -19.41
C ALA A 327 -3.84 -17.71 -18.14
N THR A 328 -4.03 -18.92 -17.62
CA THR A 328 -4.99 -19.19 -16.52
C THR A 328 -4.34 -19.90 -15.33
N GLU A 329 -3.02 -20.05 -15.33
CA GLU A 329 -2.28 -20.75 -14.28
C GLU A 329 -0.90 -20.11 -14.09
N ILE A 330 -0.47 -19.96 -12.85
CA ILE A 330 0.89 -19.54 -12.46
C ILE A 330 1.49 -20.60 -11.54
N THR A 331 2.82 -20.78 -11.58
CA THR A 331 3.54 -21.72 -10.73
C THR A 331 4.47 -20.98 -9.79
N ILE A 332 4.49 -21.37 -8.52
CA ILE A 332 5.26 -20.71 -7.47
C ILE A 332 6.50 -21.56 -7.14
N GLY A 333 7.68 -20.95 -7.25
CA GLY A 333 8.94 -21.65 -7.01
C GLY A 333 9.27 -21.73 -5.53
N GLY A 334 9.41 -22.94 -5.01
CA GLY A 334 9.70 -23.15 -3.58
C GLY A 334 8.47 -23.12 -2.68
N GLY A 335 7.26 -23.01 -3.25
CA GLY A 335 6.00 -22.94 -2.51
C GLY A 335 5.69 -21.54 -1.97
N LEU A 336 4.54 -21.41 -1.31
CA LEU A 336 4.21 -20.24 -0.51
C LEU A 336 4.91 -20.35 0.85
N ASN A 337 5.19 -19.21 1.48
CA ASN A 337 5.85 -19.15 2.79
C ASN A 337 5.09 -18.22 3.74
N PHE A 338 5.30 -18.43 5.05
CA PHE A 338 4.86 -17.56 6.15
C PHE A 338 3.34 -17.46 6.41
N GLY A 339 2.51 -18.28 5.78
CA GLY A 339 1.08 -18.40 6.11
C GLY A 339 0.75 -19.61 6.98
N THR A 340 -0.52 -19.65 7.42
CA THR A 340 -1.07 -20.77 8.21
C THR A 340 -1.36 -21.99 7.34
N ASP A 341 -1.60 -21.78 6.04
CA ASP A 341 -1.80 -22.79 5.02
C ASP A 341 -1.04 -22.39 3.76
N ASN A 342 0.16 -22.94 3.58
CA ASN A 342 1.11 -22.50 2.55
C ASN A 342 0.81 -23.09 1.16
N ASP A 343 -0.46 -23.23 0.81
CA ASP A 343 -0.97 -23.63 -0.48
C ASP A 343 -2.16 -22.74 -0.92
N PHE A 344 -2.72 -23.03 -2.10
CA PHE A 344 -3.90 -22.34 -2.61
C PHE A 344 -5.07 -23.32 -2.67
N ASP A 345 -6.09 -23.05 -1.85
CA ASP A 345 -7.35 -23.78 -1.84
C ASP A 345 -8.35 -23.21 -2.85
N ASN A 346 -9.33 -24.02 -3.23
CA ASN A 346 -10.45 -23.54 -4.01
C ASN A 346 -11.21 -22.42 -3.27
N ASN A 347 -11.37 -21.28 -3.95
CA ASN A 347 -11.91 -20.02 -3.46
C ASN A 347 -10.96 -19.15 -2.63
N ASP A 348 -9.67 -19.46 -2.61
CA ASP A 348 -8.71 -18.54 -2.00
C ASP A 348 -8.63 -17.23 -2.76
N GLY A 349 -8.63 -16.13 -2.00
CA GLY A 349 -8.35 -14.82 -2.58
C GLY A 349 -6.86 -14.72 -2.87
N TYR A 350 -6.49 -14.05 -3.95
CA TYR A 350 -5.08 -13.74 -4.21
C TYR A 350 -4.92 -12.33 -4.76
N PHE A 351 -3.74 -11.76 -4.57
CA PHE A 351 -3.30 -10.63 -5.38
C PHE A 351 -1.88 -10.82 -5.91
N ILE A 352 -1.61 -10.19 -7.04
CA ILE A 352 -0.31 -10.16 -7.69
C ILE A 352 0.03 -8.71 -7.97
N ASP A 353 1.13 -8.25 -7.40
CA ASP A 353 1.78 -7.03 -7.87
C ASP A 353 2.56 -7.41 -9.12
N VAL A 354 2.07 -6.97 -10.27
CA VAL A 354 2.70 -7.27 -11.56
C VAL A 354 3.95 -6.38 -11.67
N THR A 355 5.04 -6.83 -11.07
CA THR A 355 6.38 -6.26 -11.11
C THR A 355 7.08 -6.43 -12.45
N ALA A 356 6.34 -6.53 -13.56
CA ALA A 356 6.91 -6.68 -14.89
C ALA A 356 7.65 -5.41 -15.37
N ALA A 357 8.80 -5.14 -14.77
CA ALA A 357 9.98 -4.53 -15.37
C ALA A 357 10.53 -5.49 -16.44
N ALA A 358 9.74 -5.77 -17.48
CA ALA A 358 10.10 -6.71 -18.53
C ALA A 358 10.57 -5.95 -19.78
N THR A 359 11.87 -5.61 -19.87
CA THR A 359 12.61 -5.08 -21.05
C THR A 359 12.13 -3.77 -21.69
N ALA A 360 10.93 -3.31 -21.37
CA ALA A 360 10.28 -2.18 -22.02
C ALA A 360 10.88 -0.85 -21.52
N PHE A 361 11.12 -0.73 -20.20
CA PHE A 361 11.71 0.43 -19.51
C PHE A 361 13.24 0.45 -19.44
N THR A 362 13.89 -0.52 -20.08
CA THR A 362 15.34 -0.55 -20.24
C THR A 362 15.69 -0.38 -21.71
N GLY A 363 16.75 0.36 -22.04
CA GLY A 363 17.14 0.56 -23.43
C GLY A 363 18.58 1.00 -23.58
N THR A 364 18.93 1.39 -24.80
CA THR A 364 20.25 1.91 -25.12
C THR A 364 20.08 3.20 -25.89
N ALA A 365 20.70 4.27 -25.41
CA ALA A 365 20.65 5.58 -26.05
C ALA A 365 21.11 5.47 -27.52
N THR A 366 20.16 5.63 -28.45
CA THR A 366 20.40 5.60 -29.90
C THR A 366 21.11 6.87 -30.39
N ALA A 367 20.95 7.97 -29.65
CA ALA A 367 21.66 9.21 -29.83
C ALA A 367 21.97 9.82 -28.45
N GLY A 368 23.13 10.45 -28.32
CA GLY A 368 23.52 11.20 -27.12
C GLY A 368 23.52 12.69 -27.39
N SER A 369 22.96 13.47 -26.48
CA SER A 369 22.92 14.94 -26.58
C SER A 369 23.72 15.55 -25.43
N ALA A 370 24.47 16.61 -25.71
CA ALA A 370 24.91 17.50 -24.63
C ALA A 370 23.66 18.13 -23.99
N ASN A 371 23.61 18.19 -22.65
CA ASN A 371 22.55 18.79 -21.81
C ASN A 371 21.38 17.88 -21.36
N LEU A 372 21.66 16.75 -20.71
CA LEU A 372 20.66 15.97 -19.93
C LEU A 372 19.51 15.33 -20.74
N VAL A 373 19.66 15.19 -22.06
CA VAL A 373 18.63 14.60 -22.94
C VAL A 373 19.04 13.21 -23.41
N LEU A 374 18.23 12.20 -23.07
CA LEU A 374 18.31 10.81 -23.54
C LEU A 374 17.47 10.64 -24.81
N ASN A 375 18.06 10.09 -25.88
CA ASN A 375 17.34 9.77 -27.12
C ASN A 375 17.39 8.27 -27.43
N ASP A 376 16.24 7.62 -27.53
CA ASP A 376 16.10 6.23 -27.95
C ASP A 376 15.00 6.08 -29.02
N SER A 377 15.40 6.11 -30.29
CA SER A 377 14.49 5.93 -31.42
C SER A 377 13.92 4.51 -31.56
N SER A 378 14.37 3.56 -30.75
CA SER A 378 13.84 2.19 -30.71
C SER A 378 12.71 2.03 -29.70
N LYS A 379 12.47 3.05 -28.87
CA LYS A 379 11.40 3.10 -27.87
C LYS A 379 10.32 4.08 -28.27
N ASP A 380 9.16 3.88 -27.64
CA ASP A 380 8.04 4.81 -27.64
C ASP A 380 7.72 5.10 -26.17
N PHE A 381 8.46 6.02 -25.53
CA PHE A 381 8.37 6.28 -24.09
C PHE A 381 6.96 6.70 -23.66
N SER A 382 6.25 7.44 -24.54
CA SER A 382 4.83 7.74 -24.37
C SER A 382 3.97 6.48 -24.27
N LYS A 383 4.13 5.51 -25.19
CA LYS A 383 3.39 4.23 -25.12
C LYS A 383 3.85 3.31 -24.00
N LEU A 384 5.05 3.53 -23.48
CA LEU A 384 5.57 2.83 -22.31
C LEU A 384 5.10 3.47 -21.01
N ASN A 385 4.32 4.57 -21.05
CA ASN A 385 3.83 5.26 -19.86
C ASN A 385 4.97 5.81 -18.98
N VAL A 386 6.06 6.24 -19.60
CA VAL A 386 7.12 7.02 -18.94
C VAL A 386 6.65 8.46 -18.78
N ARG A 387 6.86 9.07 -17.62
CA ARG A 387 6.30 10.37 -17.24
C ARG A 387 7.36 11.34 -16.75
N VAL A 388 7.01 12.63 -16.78
CA VAL A 388 7.74 13.65 -16.02
C VAL A 388 7.68 13.29 -14.53
N GLY A 389 8.80 13.38 -13.84
CA GLY A 389 8.96 12.91 -12.46
C GLY A 389 9.49 11.48 -12.33
N ASP A 390 9.44 10.65 -13.39
CA ASP A 390 10.08 9.33 -13.35
C ASP A 390 11.59 9.46 -13.24
N ILE A 391 12.22 8.46 -12.63
CA ILE A 391 13.67 8.40 -12.50
C ILE A 391 14.21 7.65 -13.72
N VAL A 392 15.15 8.28 -14.42
CA VAL A 392 15.97 7.58 -15.41
C VAL A 392 17.36 7.38 -14.84
N GLU A 393 17.80 6.12 -14.82
CA GLU A 393 19.15 5.73 -14.46
C GLU A 393 19.97 5.49 -15.73
N ASN A 394 21.04 6.25 -15.90
CA ASN A 394 22.11 5.92 -16.82
C ASN A 394 23.00 4.84 -16.17
N ILE A 395 22.68 3.58 -16.41
CA ILE A 395 23.43 2.41 -15.92
C ILE A 395 24.90 2.46 -16.34
N THR A 396 25.19 2.93 -17.54
CA THR A 396 26.56 3.02 -18.06
C THR A 396 27.34 4.18 -17.45
N GLY A 397 26.66 5.31 -17.23
CA GLY A 397 27.23 6.50 -16.62
C GLY A 397 27.29 6.45 -15.09
N GLY A 398 26.53 5.57 -14.44
CA GLY A 398 26.34 5.58 -12.99
C GLY A 398 25.67 6.86 -12.48
N SER A 399 24.87 7.50 -13.34
CA SER A 399 24.15 8.74 -13.05
C SER A 399 22.66 8.49 -13.14
N SER A 400 21.87 9.30 -12.46
CA SER A 400 20.41 9.21 -12.51
C SER A 400 19.81 10.58 -12.34
N GLY A 401 18.56 10.71 -12.78
CA GLY A 401 17.91 12.00 -12.72
C GLY A 401 16.44 11.92 -13.02
N ILE A 402 15.76 13.01 -12.68
CA ILE A 402 14.33 13.13 -12.80
C ILE A 402 14.00 13.62 -14.20
N ILE A 403 13.14 12.87 -14.89
CA ILE A 403 12.65 13.24 -16.22
C ILE A 403 11.80 14.51 -16.09
N GLU A 404 12.15 15.56 -16.84
CA GLU A 404 11.47 16.86 -16.89
C GLU A 404 10.58 17.00 -18.13
N GLU A 405 10.92 16.29 -19.22
CA GLU A 405 10.09 16.24 -20.42
C GLU A 405 10.12 14.84 -21.03
N VAL A 406 8.96 14.37 -21.51
CA VAL A 406 8.82 13.09 -22.21
C VAL A 406 8.30 13.35 -23.62
N SER A 407 8.89 12.66 -24.58
CA SER A 407 8.32 12.46 -25.92
C SER A 407 8.43 10.98 -26.29
N SER A 408 7.87 10.58 -27.43
CA SER A 408 7.94 9.19 -27.87
C SER A 408 9.36 8.64 -27.96
N THR A 409 10.37 9.43 -28.35
CA THR A 409 11.75 8.92 -28.51
C THR A 409 12.80 9.64 -27.67
N GLN A 410 12.40 10.63 -26.86
CA GLN A 410 13.32 11.49 -26.12
C GLN A 410 12.82 11.74 -24.70
N LEU A 411 13.74 11.70 -23.74
CA LEU A 411 13.53 12.12 -22.36
C LEU A 411 14.49 13.27 -22.07
N THR A 412 13.99 14.40 -21.58
CA THR A 412 14.80 15.48 -21.00
C THR A 412 14.83 15.27 -19.49
N VAL A 413 15.99 15.41 -18.87
CA VAL A 413 16.17 15.21 -17.42
C VAL A 413 16.53 16.54 -16.77
N LYS A 414 15.86 16.90 -15.66
CA LYS A 414 16.03 18.18 -14.94
C LYS A 414 17.48 18.35 -14.47
N THR A 415 18.01 17.30 -13.85
CA THR A 415 19.39 17.18 -13.39
C THR A 415 19.80 15.71 -13.41
N LEU A 416 21.04 15.43 -13.83
CA LEU A 416 21.67 14.13 -13.57
C LEU A 416 22.63 14.28 -12.39
N THR A 417 22.55 13.36 -11.45
CA THR A 417 23.34 13.30 -10.21
C THR A 417 23.94 11.90 -10.08
N GLY A 418 25.14 11.81 -9.50
CA GLY A 418 25.95 10.58 -9.48
C GLY A 418 26.70 10.36 -10.81
N GLY A 419 27.88 9.73 -10.76
CA GLY A 419 28.61 9.30 -11.97
C GLY A 419 28.82 10.35 -13.08
N VAL A 420 28.58 9.94 -14.33
CA VAL A 420 28.73 10.77 -15.54
C VAL A 420 27.36 11.35 -15.93
N ASN A 421 27.22 12.67 -15.76
CA ASN A 421 25.96 13.42 -15.95
C ASN A 421 25.61 13.74 -17.41
N THR A 422 25.76 12.77 -18.31
CA THR A 422 25.40 12.89 -19.73
C THR A 422 24.92 11.55 -20.27
N PHE A 423 23.95 11.56 -21.20
CA PHE A 423 23.59 10.37 -21.99
C PHE A 423 24.38 10.34 -23.30
N ASN A 424 25.36 9.44 -23.40
CA ASN A 424 26.12 9.21 -24.63
C ASN A 424 25.45 8.14 -25.49
N VAL A 425 25.76 8.15 -26.80
CA VAL A 425 25.33 7.07 -27.71
C VAL A 425 25.87 5.74 -27.19
N GLY A 426 25.00 4.75 -27.00
CA GLY A 426 25.38 3.44 -26.48
C GLY A 426 25.25 3.29 -24.97
N ASP A 427 24.93 4.36 -24.23
CA ASP A 427 24.65 4.25 -22.79
C ASP A 427 23.40 3.41 -22.57
N SER A 428 23.50 2.42 -21.70
CA SER A 428 22.35 1.65 -21.22
C SER A 428 21.63 2.41 -20.13
N TYR A 429 20.31 2.42 -20.17
CA TYR A 429 19.49 3.10 -19.19
C TYR A 429 18.33 2.23 -18.70
N GLN A 430 17.81 2.58 -17.52
CA GLN A 430 16.62 2.01 -16.92
C GLN A 430 15.72 3.15 -16.43
N ILE A 431 14.40 3.00 -16.57
CA ILE A 431 13.41 3.97 -16.07
C ILE A 431 12.67 3.34 -14.90
N ARG A 432 12.49 4.10 -13.81
CA ARG A 432 11.74 3.72 -12.60
C ARG A 432 10.61 4.71 -12.35
N THR A 433 9.38 4.18 -12.23
CA THR A 433 8.15 4.98 -12.27
C THR A 433 7.58 5.34 -10.89
N SER A 434 7.96 4.65 -9.82
CA SER A 434 7.55 4.94 -8.43
C SER A 434 8.52 4.39 -7.37
N MET A 435 9.65 3.82 -7.82
CA MET A 435 10.60 3.13 -6.96
C MET A 435 11.99 3.71 -7.13
N GLY A 436 12.72 3.86 -6.03
CA GLY A 436 14.15 4.15 -6.04
C GLY A 436 14.95 2.99 -5.47
N ARG A 437 16.27 3.18 -5.37
CA ARG A 437 17.17 2.17 -4.84
C ARG A 437 18.21 2.83 -3.96
N ALA A 438 18.24 2.46 -2.69
CA ALA A 438 19.21 2.95 -1.72
C ALA A 438 20.64 2.79 -2.27
N THR A 439 21.39 3.89 -2.31
CA THR A 439 22.74 3.91 -2.90
C THR A 439 23.85 3.66 -1.88
N ALA A 440 23.53 3.78 -0.60
CA ALA A 440 24.48 3.59 0.50
C ALA A 440 23.78 2.94 1.70
N ASP A 441 24.58 2.32 2.55
CA ASP A 441 24.14 1.86 3.86
C ASP A 441 23.78 3.06 4.74
N THR A 442 22.86 2.82 5.66
CA THR A 442 22.19 3.86 6.43
C THR A 442 22.97 4.28 7.67
N ASP A 443 22.34 5.10 8.51
CA ASP A 443 22.80 5.29 9.88
C ASP A 443 22.77 3.97 10.68
N ALA A 444 23.39 3.99 11.86
CA ALA A 444 23.54 2.82 12.74
C ALA A 444 22.20 2.16 13.14
N ASN A 445 21.07 2.82 12.91
CA ASN A 445 19.73 2.37 13.30
C ASN A 445 18.89 1.89 12.10
N GLY A 446 19.38 2.00 10.85
CA GLY A 446 18.61 1.54 9.68
C GLY A 446 17.49 2.47 9.20
N LEU A 447 17.30 3.65 9.84
CA LEU A 447 16.10 4.48 9.64
C LEU A 447 16.30 5.64 8.66
N THR A 448 17.53 5.88 8.21
CA THR A 448 17.82 6.94 7.25
C THR A 448 18.17 6.39 5.88
N LEU A 449 17.24 6.42 4.93
CA LEU A 449 17.51 6.10 3.53
C LEU A 449 18.45 7.15 2.90
N GLU A 450 19.52 6.68 2.27
CA GLU A 450 20.40 7.49 1.42
C GLU A 450 20.33 7.02 -0.03
N ASP A 451 19.90 7.93 -0.91
CA ASP A 451 19.92 7.77 -2.35
C ASP A 451 20.59 8.99 -2.99
N THR A 452 21.91 8.91 -3.17
CA THR A 452 22.74 9.93 -3.83
C THR A 452 22.45 10.07 -5.33
N SER A 453 21.69 9.12 -5.87
CA SER A 453 21.21 9.08 -7.24
C SER A 453 19.90 9.86 -7.41
N VAL A 454 19.27 10.29 -6.31
CA VAL A 454 17.97 10.96 -6.28
C VAL A 454 18.07 12.29 -5.53
N ASP A 455 17.19 13.24 -5.86
CA ASP A 455 16.97 14.44 -5.05
C ASP A 455 15.53 14.47 -4.53
N PHE A 456 15.31 14.00 -3.31
CA PHE A 456 13.99 13.89 -2.66
C PHE A 456 13.30 15.24 -2.47
N THR A 457 14.07 16.33 -2.34
CA THR A 457 13.49 17.69 -2.29
C THR A 457 12.97 18.10 -3.66
N VAL A 458 13.64 17.66 -4.73
CA VAL A 458 13.19 17.81 -6.12
C VAL A 458 12.15 16.74 -6.53
N MET A 459 11.81 15.81 -5.63
CA MET A 459 10.66 14.91 -5.77
C MET A 459 9.45 15.36 -4.94
N GLY A 460 9.50 16.57 -4.35
CA GLY A 460 8.38 17.11 -3.56
C GLY A 460 8.10 16.35 -2.26
N ILE A 461 9.02 15.50 -1.80
CA ILE A 461 8.85 14.69 -0.58
C ILE A 461 8.92 15.61 0.64
N GLN A 462 7.98 15.43 1.57
CA GLN A 462 7.83 16.22 2.78
C GLN A 462 7.79 15.36 4.04
N VAL A 463 8.06 15.97 5.18
CA VAL A 463 7.85 15.35 6.49
C VAL A 463 6.38 14.93 6.62
N GLY A 464 6.18 13.69 7.03
CA GLY A 464 4.88 13.06 7.19
C GLY A 464 4.47 12.15 6.03
N ASP A 465 5.20 12.17 4.90
CA ASP A 465 5.00 11.25 3.78
C ASP A 465 5.28 9.80 4.17
N LEU A 466 4.61 8.88 3.50
CA LEU A 466 4.84 7.45 3.64
C LEU A 466 5.91 6.99 2.66
N ILE A 467 6.76 6.10 3.15
CA ILE A 467 7.72 5.36 2.36
C ILE A 467 7.57 3.88 2.65
N ARG A 468 7.63 3.06 1.60
CA ARG A 468 7.73 1.61 1.69
C ARG A 468 9.14 1.21 1.29
N ASN A 469 9.85 0.45 2.12
CA ASN A 469 10.93 -0.40 1.68
C ASN A 469 10.29 -1.65 1.06
N VAL A 470 10.48 -1.82 -0.24
CA VAL A 470 9.92 -2.91 -1.04
C VAL A 470 10.76 -4.18 -0.88
N THR A 471 12.04 -4.06 -0.54
CA THR A 471 12.93 -5.24 -0.40
C THR A 471 12.50 -6.12 0.75
N ASP A 472 12.26 -5.51 1.90
CA ASP A 472 11.91 -6.21 3.13
C ASP A 472 10.42 -6.08 3.48
N ASP A 473 9.68 -5.22 2.78
CA ASP A 473 8.27 -4.84 3.03
C ASP A 473 8.06 -3.98 4.29
N SER A 474 9.12 -3.31 4.76
CA SER A 474 9.00 -2.35 5.86
C SER A 474 8.42 -1.02 5.38
N TYR A 475 7.71 -0.31 6.25
CA TYR A 475 7.16 1.00 5.93
C TYR A 475 7.51 1.95 7.05
N GLY A 476 7.66 3.23 6.71
CA GLY A 476 7.94 4.28 7.66
C GLY A 476 7.30 5.59 7.27
N ARG A 477 7.18 6.46 8.27
CA ARG A 477 6.74 7.84 8.08
C ARG A 477 7.95 8.76 8.11
N ILE A 478 8.10 9.56 7.07
CA ILE A 478 9.25 10.45 6.90
C ILE A 478 9.24 11.51 7.99
N SER A 479 10.25 11.50 8.86
CA SER A 479 10.45 12.45 9.96
C SER A 479 11.39 13.59 9.57
N SER A 480 12.26 13.38 8.57
CA SER A 480 13.12 14.43 8.00
C SER A 480 13.44 14.18 6.52
N VAL A 481 13.62 15.25 5.74
CA VAL A 481 13.95 15.19 4.29
C VAL A 481 15.12 16.12 3.98
N ALA A 482 16.05 15.64 3.17
CA ALA A 482 17.13 16.37 2.52
C ALA A 482 17.25 15.90 1.07
N ALA A 483 18.13 16.52 0.27
CA ALA A 483 18.25 16.19 -1.16
C ALA A 483 18.50 14.69 -1.39
N THR A 484 19.53 14.10 -0.80
CA THR A 484 19.86 12.67 -1.02
C THR A 484 19.51 11.78 0.16
N ARG A 485 18.84 12.32 1.18
CA ARG A 485 18.54 11.62 2.44
C ARG A 485 17.13 11.86 2.89
N LEU A 486 16.54 10.84 3.50
CA LEU A 486 15.35 10.97 4.31
C LEU A 486 15.46 10.06 5.52
N THR A 487 14.95 10.54 6.64
CA THR A 487 14.87 9.77 7.88
C THR A 487 13.42 9.50 8.15
N VAL A 488 13.09 8.28 8.56
CA VAL A 488 11.78 7.96 9.12
C VAL A 488 11.84 7.95 10.64
N SER A 489 10.71 8.15 11.31
CA SER A 489 10.66 7.98 12.77
C SER A 489 10.91 6.53 13.17
N GLU A 490 10.48 5.60 12.32
CA GLU A 490 10.59 4.15 12.47
C GLU A 490 10.34 3.49 11.10
N LEU A 491 10.97 2.34 10.87
CA LEU A 491 10.60 1.37 9.85
C LEU A 491 10.12 0.13 10.54
N LEU A 492 8.98 -0.39 10.08
CA LEU A 492 8.32 -1.48 10.75
C LEU A 492 7.76 -2.46 9.71
N PHE A 493 7.52 -3.70 10.16
CA PHE A 493 6.82 -4.78 9.45
C PHE A 493 7.50 -5.41 8.21
N GLY A 494 8.75 -5.04 7.92
CA GLY A 494 9.58 -5.75 6.96
C GLY A 494 10.47 -6.81 7.61
N THR A 495 11.09 -7.66 6.80
CA THR A 495 11.96 -8.75 7.26
C THR A 495 13.18 -8.29 8.05
N ASP A 496 13.69 -7.07 7.81
CA ASP A 496 14.82 -6.52 8.58
C ASP A 496 14.58 -5.10 9.12
N ASN A 497 13.53 -4.39 8.67
CA ASN A 497 13.11 -3.08 9.17
C ASN A 497 14.20 -2.02 9.10
N THR A 498 15.07 -2.14 8.12
CA THR A 498 16.12 -1.16 7.85
C THR A 498 16.06 -0.77 6.38
N PHE A 499 16.50 0.43 6.02
CA PHE A 499 17.01 0.61 4.66
C PHE A 499 18.45 0.09 4.67
N ALA A 500 18.81 -0.76 3.71
CA ALA A 500 20.18 -1.21 3.48
C ALA A 500 20.64 -0.75 2.08
N GLN A 501 21.95 -0.74 1.81
CA GLN A 501 22.40 -0.48 0.45
C GLN A 501 21.77 -1.49 -0.51
N ASN A 502 21.22 -0.97 -1.62
CA ASN A 502 20.50 -1.70 -2.65
C ASN A 502 19.04 -2.03 -2.35
N ASP A 503 18.51 -1.59 -1.22
CA ASP A 503 17.09 -1.72 -0.97
C ASP A 503 16.27 -0.92 -1.95
N TYR A 504 15.22 -1.55 -2.44
CA TYR A 504 14.22 -0.89 -3.24
C TYR A 504 13.24 -0.22 -2.31
N TYR A 505 12.92 1.03 -2.59
CA TYR A 505 11.89 1.75 -1.86
C TYR A 505 10.85 2.28 -2.85
N ALA A 506 9.61 2.44 -2.40
CA ALA A 506 8.52 3.05 -3.14
C ALA A 506 7.96 4.23 -2.35
N MET A 507 7.64 5.31 -3.07
CA MET A 507 7.05 6.52 -2.49
C MET A 507 5.93 7.06 -3.38
N PRO A 508 4.87 7.64 -2.78
CA PRO A 508 3.93 8.47 -3.52
C PRO A 508 4.67 9.67 -4.13
N ARG A 509 4.45 9.94 -5.42
CA ARG A 509 5.08 11.05 -6.14
C ARG A 509 4.37 12.37 -5.85
N PHE A 510 5.14 13.42 -5.55
CA PHE A 510 4.65 14.81 -5.47
C PHE A 510 5.53 15.74 -6.34
N ASN A 511 5.01 16.87 -6.81
CA ASN A 511 5.83 17.83 -7.58
C ASN A 511 6.79 18.58 -6.64
N SER A 512 8.02 18.84 -7.07
CA SER A 512 8.97 19.68 -6.33
C SER A 512 8.66 21.16 -6.30
N ASP A 513 7.87 21.63 -7.27
CA ASP A 513 7.77 23.06 -7.54
C ASP A 513 6.65 23.73 -6.71
N SER A 514 5.90 22.98 -5.90
CA SER A 514 4.83 23.49 -5.04
C SER A 514 4.82 22.85 -3.64
N ASN A 515 4.32 23.59 -2.63
CA ASN A 515 4.10 23.03 -1.30
C ASN A 515 2.71 22.36 -1.18
N ALA A 516 1.82 22.52 -2.16
CA ALA A 516 0.50 21.91 -2.19
C ALA A 516 0.57 20.41 -2.48
N ARG A 517 -0.24 19.63 -1.74
CA ARG A 517 -0.49 18.23 -2.10
C ARG A 517 -1.59 18.19 -3.15
N GLN A 518 -1.26 17.68 -4.32
CA GLN A 518 -2.18 17.53 -5.44
C GLN A 518 -2.19 16.09 -5.92
N GLY A 519 -3.37 15.57 -6.23
CA GLY A 519 -3.50 14.18 -6.63
C GLY A 519 -4.95 13.74 -6.76
N HIS A 520 -5.15 12.45 -6.99
CA HIS A 520 -6.49 11.88 -6.96
C HIS A 520 -7.00 11.76 -5.52
N LEU A 521 -8.29 11.47 -5.38
CA LEU A 521 -8.86 11.09 -4.08
C LEU A 521 -8.15 9.83 -3.56
N GLY A 522 -7.45 9.93 -2.44
CA GLY A 522 -6.89 8.76 -1.77
C GLY A 522 -8.01 7.92 -1.18
N LEU A 523 -8.19 6.72 -1.72
CA LEU A 523 -9.15 5.73 -1.23
C LEU A 523 -8.40 4.69 -0.41
N SER A 524 -8.98 4.23 0.69
CA SER A 524 -8.53 3.00 1.34
C SER A 524 -9.36 1.86 0.77
N GLU A 525 -8.74 0.99 -0.02
CA GLU A 525 -9.44 -0.09 -0.72
C GLU A 525 -9.61 -1.34 0.15
N ILE A 526 -10.60 -2.18 -0.19
CA ILE A 526 -10.73 -3.53 0.37
C ILE A 526 -9.49 -4.32 -0.10
N ALA A 527 -8.92 -5.15 0.77
CA ALA A 527 -7.71 -5.93 0.49
C ALA A 527 -6.39 -5.13 0.40
N GLU A 528 -6.39 -3.84 0.78
CA GLU A 528 -5.16 -3.09 1.05
C GLU A 528 -4.73 -3.30 2.51
N PRO A 529 -3.53 -3.86 2.76
CA PRO A 529 -2.97 -3.91 4.10
C PRO A 529 -2.62 -2.49 4.54
N PHE A 530 -3.08 -2.11 5.73
CA PHE A 530 -2.70 -0.88 6.41
C PHE A 530 -2.16 -1.25 7.79
N LYS A 531 -1.21 -0.45 8.25
CA LYS A 531 -0.54 -0.68 9.53
C LYS A 531 -1.36 -0.07 10.65
N SER A 532 -1.38 -0.74 11.79
CA SER A 532 -1.99 -0.21 13.00
C SER A 532 -1.33 -0.80 14.23
N GLU A 533 -1.26 -0.03 15.29
CA GLU A 533 -0.98 -0.56 16.63
C GLU A 533 -2.23 -1.31 17.12
N LEU A 534 -2.07 -2.53 17.65
CA LEU A 534 -3.17 -3.42 18.02
C LEU A 534 -3.09 -3.77 19.51
N ASN A 535 -3.90 -3.11 20.33
CA ASN A 535 -3.97 -3.34 21.77
C ASN A 535 -5.22 -4.15 22.14
N PHE A 536 -5.03 -5.26 22.85
CA PHE A 536 -6.11 -6.21 23.17
C PHE A 536 -6.26 -6.46 24.68
N ASP A 537 -7.31 -5.90 25.27
CA ASP A 537 -7.68 -6.12 26.67
C ASP A 537 -8.78 -7.19 26.75
N TRP A 538 -8.63 -8.28 27.51
CA TRP A 538 -9.69 -9.29 27.64
C TRP A 538 -10.10 -9.65 29.06
N THR A 539 -11.38 -9.95 29.20
CA THR A 539 -11.94 -10.54 30.41
C THR A 539 -12.75 -11.77 30.01
N THR A 540 -12.18 -12.96 30.15
CA THR A 540 -12.96 -14.19 30.03
C THR A 540 -13.83 -14.32 31.27
N THR A 541 -15.08 -14.76 31.10
CA THR A 541 -16.00 -15.00 32.23
C THR A 541 -16.36 -16.48 32.39
N ALA A 542 -15.63 -17.40 31.75
CA ALA A 542 -15.93 -18.82 31.78
C ALA A 542 -14.67 -19.69 31.96
N ASN A 543 -14.85 -20.80 32.70
CA ASN A 543 -13.83 -21.77 33.10
C ASN A 543 -12.90 -22.17 31.94
N ALA A 544 -11.59 -22.29 32.22
CA ALA A 544 -10.47 -22.66 31.34
C ALA A 544 -10.57 -24.04 30.61
N LEU A 545 -11.76 -24.61 30.43
CA LEU A 545 -11.98 -25.96 29.89
C LEU A 545 -12.11 -26.02 28.35
N ASP A 546 -12.02 -24.88 27.65
CA ASP A 546 -12.25 -24.82 26.19
C ASP A 546 -10.95 -24.59 25.38
N ILE A 547 -9.77 -24.58 26.02
CA ILE A 547 -8.47 -24.42 25.35
C ILE A 547 -7.76 -25.78 25.34
N VAL A 548 -7.50 -26.33 24.15
CA VAL A 548 -6.91 -27.65 23.96
C VAL A 548 -5.47 -27.49 23.51
N VAL A 549 -4.52 -27.77 24.41
CA VAL A 549 -3.11 -27.85 24.05
C VAL A 549 -2.76 -29.28 23.64
N THR A 550 -2.23 -29.43 22.43
CA THR A 550 -1.63 -30.69 21.99
C THR A 550 -0.15 -30.69 22.31
N ASN A 551 0.34 -31.79 22.88
CA ASN A 551 1.76 -32.07 23.08
C ASN A 551 2.51 -31.18 24.10
N SER A 552 1.83 -30.35 24.90
CA SER A 552 2.47 -29.66 26.04
C SER A 552 1.54 -29.51 27.25
N SER A 553 1.86 -30.23 28.33
CA SER A 553 1.11 -30.14 29.59
C SER A 553 1.43 -28.87 30.38
N ILE A 554 2.58 -28.25 30.12
CA ILE A 554 3.02 -27.00 30.74
C ILE A 554 2.36 -25.80 30.07
N LEU A 555 2.20 -25.82 28.75
CA LEU A 555 1.46 -24.79 28.04
C LEU A 555 -0.05 -24.83 28.39
N GLN A 556 -0.60 -26.03 28.66
CA GLN A 556 -1.95 -26.14 29.24
C GLN A 556 -2.04 -25.50 30.64
N ASN A 557 -1.05 -25.72 31.52
CA ASN A 557 -1.03 -25.10 32.86
C ASN A 557 -0.77 -23.58 32.83
N TYR A 558 0.05 -23.10 31.89
CA TYR A 558 0.29 -21.68 31.65
C TYR A 558 -1.01 -20.99 31.23
N ILE A 559 -1.69 -21.57 30.23
CA ILE A 559 -3.00 -21.12 29.78
C ILE A 559 -4.00 -21.16 30.94
N ASP A 560 -4.08 -22.23 31.71
CA ASP A 560 -5.02 -22.34 32.84
C ASP A 560 -4.75 -21.31 33.96
N THR A 561 -3.52 -20.81 34.08
CA THR A 561 -3.10 -19.79 35.06
C THR A 561 -3.46 -18.37 34.60
N TYR A 562 -3.34 -18.07 33.31
CA TYR A 562 -3.58 -16.74 32.73
C TYR A 562 -4.96 -16.59 32.02
N ALA A 563 -5.71 -17.68 31.82
CA ALA A 563 -6.98 -17.68 31.08
C ALA A 563 -8.18 -17.03 31.80
N ALA A 564 -8.04 -16.49 33.01
CA ALA A 564 -9.17 -15.98 33.81
C ALA A 564 -9.44 -14.46 33.70
N ALA A 565 -8.42 -13.65 33.36
CA ALA A 565 -8.50 -12.23 32.96
C ALA A 565 -7.06 -11.69 32.80
N GLY A 566 -6.78 -10.96 31.71
CA GLY A 566 -5.48 -10.36 31.43
C GLY A 566 -5.60 -9.14 30.51
N SER A 567 -4.67 -8.20 30.63
CA SER A 567 -4.44 -7.11 29.69
C SER A 567 -3.06 -7.37 29.12
N GLU A 568 -2.98 -7.70 27.84
CA GLU A 568 -1.71 -7.76 27.14
C GLU A 568 -1.72 -6.63 26.10
N SER A 569 -0.81 -5.69 26.29
CA SER A 569 -0.52 -4.68 25.29
C SER A 569 0.46 -5.33 24.32
N PHE A 570 0.05 -5.54 23.08
CA PHE A 570 0.99 -5.80 21.99
C PHE A 570 1.49 -4.43 21.51
N ASP A 571 2.13 -3.68 22.42
CA ASP A 571 2.60 -2.31 22.19
C ASP A 571 4.07 -2.33 21.78
N ASP A 572 4.31 -2.80 20.56
CA ASP A 572 5.42 -2.44 19.69
C ASP A 572 5.41 -3.35 18.44
N SER A 573 5.27 -2.73 17.26
CA SER A 573 5.81 -3.21 15.96
C SER A 573 5.09 -4.24 15.06
N VAL A 574 3.84 -4.72 15.28
CA VAL A 574 3.39 -5.91 14.48
C VAL A 574 1.94 -6.05 13.95
N GLY A 575 1.01 -5.11 14.14
CA GLY A 575 -0.33 -5.23 13.51
C GLY A 575 -0.40 -4.87 12.02
N THR A 576 -0.51 -5.85 11.11
CA THR A 576 -0.99 -5.63 9.73
C THR A 576 -2.47 -5.93 9.66
N CYS A 577 -3.27 -4.94 9.27
CA CYS A 577 -4.71 -5.07 9.14
C CYS A 577 -5.15 -4.96 7.68
N ILE A 578 -6.11 -5.78 7.28
CA ILE A 578 -6.73 -5.71 5.97
C ILE A 578 -8.23 -5.50 6.15
N TRP A 579 -8.79 -4.53 5.42
CA TRP A 579 -10.24 -4.42 5.30
C TRP A 579 -10.76 -5.56 4.42
N LEU A 580 -11.42 -6.56 5.02
CA LEU A 580 -12.11 -7.63 4.29
C LEU A 580 -13.45 -7.16 3.72
N SER A 581 -14.08 -6.17 4.37
CA SER A 581 -15.26 -5.46 3.87
C SER A 581 -15.51 -4.19 4.70
N ALA A 582 -16.61 -3.48 4.42
CA ALA A 582 -17.05 -2.27 5.12
C ALA A 582 -17.05 -2.28 6.64
N ASN A 583 -17.28 -3.44 7.23
CA ASN A 583 -17.45 -3.56 8.68
C ASN A 583 -16.55 -4.64 9.26
N PHE A 584 -15.59 -5.16 8.48
CA PHE A 584 -14.78 -6.29 8.88
C PHE A 584 -13.31 -6.02 8.58
N VAL A 585 -12.51 -6.07 9.64
CA VAL A 585 -11.05 -5.99 9.59
C VAL A 585 -10.48 -7.32 10.04
N ASP A 586 -9.46 -7.80 9.35
CA ASP A 586 -8.61 -8.92 9.77
C ASP A 586 -7.24 -8.37 10.09
N CYS A 587 -6.82 -8.48 11.34
CA CYS A 587 -5.54 -8.00 11.81
C CYS A 587 -4.69 -9.18 12.25
N PHE A 588 -3.42 -9.17 11.87
CA PHE A 588 -2.41 -10.13 12.29
C PHE A 588 -1.29 -9.40 13.02
N ALA A 589 -0.81 -9.97 14.14
CA ALA A 589 0.35 -9.51 14.88
C ALA A 589 1.18 -10.68 15.42
N SER A 590 2.51 -10.59 15.39
CA SER A 590 3.41 -11.63 15.88
C SER A 590 4.57 -11.06 16.71
N TYR A 591 4.69 -11.45 17.96
CA TYR A 591 5.76 -11.02 18.85
C TYR A 591 6.66 -12.21 19.18
N LYS A 592 7.94 -12.16 18.82
CA LYS A 592 8.94 -13.17 19.23
C LYS A 592 9.82 -12.58 20.32
N ASP A 593 9.74 -13.17 21.50
CA ASP A 593 10.61 -12.85 22.61
C ASP A 593 11.68 -13.93 22.76
N PHE A 594 12.92 -13.52 23.03
CA PHE A 594 13.88 -14.47 23.58
C PHE A 594 13.49 -14.62 25.04
N VAL A 595 13.39 -15.84 25.57
CA VAL A 595 13.16 -16.01 27.00
C VAL A 595 14.49 -15.71 27.69
N ASN A 596 14.83 -14.43 27.73
CA ASN A 596 16.13 -13.95 28.14
C ASN A 596 16.00 -13.42 29.55
N ILE A 597 15.81 -14.35 30.49
CA ILE A 597 15.88 -14.05 31.90
C ILE A 597 17.36 -13.92 32.23
N SER A 598 17.95 -12.80 31.83
CA SER A 598 19.36 -12.51 31.99
C SER A 598 19.54 -11.08 32.43
N GLY A 599 20.66 -10.81 33.08
CA GLY A 599 20.90 -9.50 33.63
C GLY A 599 22.21 -9.45 34.38
N ASN A 600 22.50 -8.28 34.92
CA ASN A 600 23.66 -8.10 35.77
C ASN A 600 23.22 -8.15 37.22
N LEU A 601 23.93 -8.93 38.03
CA LEU A 601 23.69 -8.97 39.46
C LEU A 601 23.81 -7.57 40.05
N SER A 602 22.73 -7.10 40.66
CA SER A 602 22.65 -5.81 41.34
C SER A 602 23.38 -5.81 42.69
N SER A 603 23.66 -6.99 43.24
CA SER A 603 24.47 -7.19 44.46
C SER A 603 24.85 -8.67 44.65
N GLY A 604 26.06 -8.94 45.15
CA GLY A 604 26.59 -10.29 45.43
C GLY A 604 28.09 -10.23 45.74
N SER A 605 28.61 -11.22 46.45
CA SER A 605 30.05 -11.49 46.57
C SER A 605 30.22 -12.94 47.00
N ASP A 606 30.61 -13.81 46.07
CA ASP A 606 30.67 -15.26 46.23
C ASP A 606 29.37 -15.85 46.82
N THR A 607 28.20 -15.55 46.22
CA THR A 607 26.88 -16.00 46.76
C THR A 607 26.15 -16.99 45.87
N ASP A 608 25.30 -17.82 46.47
CA ASP A 608 24.29 -18.70 45.84
C ASP A 608 22.96 -17.99 45.53
N ILE A 609 22.92 -16.67 45.67
CA ILE A 609 21.71 -15.86 45.53
C ILE A 609 21.90 -14.87 44.40
N ILE A 610 21.11 -15.03 43.33
CA ILE A 610 21.02 -14.02 42.27
C ILE A 610 20.05 -12.95 42.73
N THR A 611 20.54 -11.70 42.82
CA THR A 611 19.73 -10.53 43.12
C THR A 611 19.87 -9.53 42.00
N ASP A 612 18.77 -9.27 41.29
CA ASP A 612 18.72 -8.35 40.17
C ASP A 612 17.51 -7.43 40.31
N SER A 613 17.77 -6.15 40.57
CA SER A 613 16.73 -5.14 40.79
C SER A 613 15.98 -4.72 39.53
N SER A 614 16.44 -5.14 38.36
CA SER A 614 15.78 -4.97 37.06
C SER A 614 15.01 -6.21 36.59
N ALA A 615 15.20 -7.36 37.24
CA ALA A 615 14.55 -8.61 36.85
C ALA A 615 13.19 -8.81 37.54
N GLU A 616 12.32 -9.60 36.88
CA GLU A 616 11.00 -9.95 37.39
C GLU A 616 10.81 -11.49 37.36
N PHE A 617 11.73 -12.24 37.99
CA PHE A 617 11.81 -13.72 37.97
C PHE A 617 10.49 -14.47 38.23
N ASN A 618 9.59 -13.92 39.05
CA ASN A 618 8.29 -14.54 39.31
C ASN A 618 7.32 -14.38 38.14
N THR A 619 7.29 -13.21 37.48
CA THR A 619 6.45 -12.97 36.30
C THR A 619 7.03 -13.65 35.07
N ASP A 620 8.36 -13.74 35.01
CA ASP A 620 9.11 -14.44 33.96
C ASP A 620 9.08 -15.96 34.15
N ASN A 621 8.36 -16.43 35.16
CA ASN A 621 8.08 -17.84 35.44
C ASN A 621 9.35 -18.69 35.65
N VAL A 622 10.41 -18.08 36.21
CA VAL A 622 11.54 -18.83 36.76
C VAL A 622 11.03 -19.73 37.88
N LYS A 623 11.42 -20.99 37.84
CA LYS A 623 10.97 -22.01 38.79
C LYS A 623 12.12 -22.91 39.20
N ARG A 624 11.86 -23.69 40.25
CA ARG A 624 12.77 -24.74 40.70
C ARG A 624 13.03 -25.73 39.57
N GLY A 625 14.29 -26.07 39.35
CA GLY A 625 14.71 -26.98 38.29
C GLY A 625 15.10 -26.29 36.98
N ASP A 626 14.90 -24.98 36.85
CA ASP A 626 15.48 -24.20 35.74
C ASP A 626 17.00 -24.09 35.89
N ILE A 627 17.72 -23.88 34.77
CA ILE A 627 19.18 -23.76 34.80
C ILE A 627 19.57 -22.29 34.81
N ALA A 628 20.25 -21.85 35.87
CA ALA A 628 20.94 -20.57 35.93
C ALA A 628 22.40 -20.74 35.50
N GLN A 629 22.88 -19.91 34.60
CA GLN A 629 24.25 -19.90 34.12
C GLN A 629 24.99 -18.72 34.74
N ASN A 630 26.11 -19.00 35.41
CA ASN A 630 27.10 -17.97 35.78
C ASN A 630 28.16 -17.88 34.67
N TYR A 631 28.55 -16.65 34.34
CA TYR A 631 29.49 -16.35 33.28
C TYR A 631 30.83 -15.82 33.85
N ASP A 632 31.33 -16.47 34.92
CA ASP A 632 32.59 -16.19 35.63
C ASP A 632 33.85 -16.78 34.94
N ASP A 633 35.06 -16.33 35.33
CA ASP A 633 36.31 -16.39 34.55
C ASP A 633 37.27 -17.57 34.83
N GLU A 634 36.80 -18.71 35.34
CA GLU A 634 37.73 -19.61 36.07
C GLU A 634 38.15 -20.94 35.42
N THR A 635 37.77 -21.25 34.18
CA THR A 635 38.52 -22.24 33.37
C THR A 635 38.43 -21.95 31.88
N SER A 636 39.46 -21.31 31.32
CA SER A 636 39.53 -21.10 29.87
C SER A 636 39.61 -22.43 29.13
N VAL A 637 38.65 -22.69 28.24
CA VAL A 637 38.62 -23.91 27.41
C VAL A 637 39.64 -23.81 26.27
N ILE A 638 39.80 -22.60 25.72
CA ILE A 638 40.84 -22.25 24.75
C ILE A 638 41.43 -20.88 25.08
N THR A 639 42.75 -20.75 24.89
CA THR A 639 43.46 -19.47 24.82
C THR A 639 44.01 -19.33 23.41
N GLY A 640 43.63 -18.27 22.71
CA GLY A 640 44.14 -17.99 21.38
C GLY A 640 44.76 -16.60 21.33
N THR A 641 45.46 -16.34 20.24
CA THR A 641 45.86 -14.98 19.88
C THR A 641 45.15 -14.71 18.58
N VAL A 642 44.36 -13.64 18.54
CA VAL A 642 43.77 -13.15 17.30
C VAL A 642 44.90 -13.07 16.30
N ASP A 643 44.79 -13.85 15.24
CA ASP A 643 45.83 -13.91 14.23
C ASP A 643 46.07 -12.50 13.70
N ALA A 644 47.25 -12.25 13.14
CA ALA A 644 47.51 -11.00 12.46
C ALA A 644 46.53 -10.91 11.29
N GLY A 645 45.34 -10.34 11.52
CA GLY A 645 44.19 -10.38 10.63
C GLY A 645 44.68 -10.16 9.22
N LYS A 646 44.42 -11.12 8.34
CA LYS A 646 44.83 -11.17 6.92
C LYS A 646 46.02 -10.26 6.60
N SER A 647 47.19 -10.70 7.09
CA SER A 647 48.46 -10.04 6.82
C SER A 647 49.16 -10.67 5.62
N GLY A 648 49.98 -9.89 4.94
CA GLY A 648 50.69 -10.37 3.75
C GLY A 648 51.77 -9.41 3.30
N THR A 649 52.35 -9.73 2.14
CA THR A 649 53.36 -8.89 1.50
C THR A 649 52.89 -8.57 0.10
N ALA A 650 52.80 -7.29 -0.23
CA ALA A 650 52.48 -6.82 -1.57
C ALA A 650 53.38 -7.50 -2.61
N THR A 651 52.79 -8.21 -3.57
CA THR A 651 53.51 -9.01 -4.58
C THR A 651 53.64 -8.31 -5.92
N ALA A 652 52.79 -7.31 -6.17
CA ALA A 652 52.75 -6.53 -7.39
C ALA A 652 52.36 -5.08 -7.07
N ASP A 653 52.90 -4.17 -7.87
CA ASP A 653 52.67 -2.74 -7.79
C ASP A 653 51.98 -2.34 -9.09
N THR A 654 50.77 -1.80 -8.97
CA THR A 654 50.00 -1.35 -10.12
C THR A 654 50.34 0.10 -10.50
N ASP A 655 50.94 0.92 -9.62
CA ASP A 655 51.45 2.28 -9.88
C ASP A 655 52.21 2.90 -8.67
N ALA A 656 53.24 3.73 -8.91
CA ALA A 656 54.15 4.33 -7.89
C ALA A 656 53.53 5.34 -6.87
N ASN A 657 52.21 5.40 -6.74
CA ASN A 657 51.48 6.10 -5.67
C ASN A 657 50.21 5.30 -5.29
N SER A 658 50.27 3.97 -5.42
CA SER A 658 49.08 3.12 -5.39
C SER A 658 48.46 3.08 -4.00
N LEU A 659 47.19 3.46 -3.91
CA LEU A 659 46.30 3.13 -2.80
C LEU A 659 45.71 1.72 -2.93
N THR A 660 46.13 0.97 -3.95
CA THR A 660 45.73 -0.41 -4.22
C THR A 660 46.90 -1.35 -3.92
N LEU A 661 46.72 -2.17 -2.89
CA LEU A 661 47.56 -3.29 -2.56
C LEU A 661 47.21 -4.49 -3.45
N GLU A 662 48.22 -5.13 -4.05
CA GLU A 662 48.05 -6.41 -4.76
C GLU A 662 48.92 -7.52 -4.14
N ASP A 663 48.28 -8.61 -3.72
CA ASP A 663 48.93 -9.79 -3.15
C ASP A 663 48.39 -11.05 -3.83
N THR A 664 49.11 -11.50 -4.85
CA THR A 664 48.77 -12.70 -5.65
C THR A 664 48.91 -14.01 -4.87
N ASN A 665 49.50 -13.99 -3.67
CA ASN A 665 49.55 -15.14 -2.78
C ASN A 665 48.32 -15.25 -1.88
N ASN A 666 47.49 -14.21 -1.82
CA ASN A 666 46.28 -14.16 -1.00
C ASN A 666 45.01 -14.08 -1.86
N ASN A 667 43.91 -14.65 -1.34
CA ASN A 667 42.58 -14.46 -1.90
C ASN A 667 41.67 -13.72 -0.92
N PHE A 668 41.67 -12.39 -0.96
CA PHE A 668 40.94 -11.48 -0.07
C PHE A 668 39.42 -11.62 -0.07
N ILE A 669 38.83 -12.14 -1.16
CA ILE A 669 37.41 -12.50 -1.21
C ILE A 669 37.16 -13.74 -0.36
N ASN A 670 37.97 -14.79 -0.54
CA ASN A 670 37.81 -16.06 0.19
C ASN A 670 38.05 -15.94 1.68
N VAL A 671 38.79 -14.91 2.10
CA VAL A 671 39.02 -14.66 3.52
C VAL A 671 37.98 -13.69 4.11
N ASN A 672 37.03 -13.12 3.35
CA ASN A 672 35.96 -12.18 3.82
C ASN A 672 36.44 -10.81 4.33
N ILE A 673 37.23 -10.04 3.55
CA ILE A 673 37.60 -8.67 3.96
C ILE A 673 36.43 -7.70 3.73
N SER A 674 35.99 -7.03 4.80
CA SER A 674 34.96 -5.99 4.73
C SER A 674 35.50 -4.68 4.16
N ILE A 675 34.76 -4.07 3.24
CA ILE A 675 34.96 -2.69 2.83
C ILE A 675 34.64 -1.80 4.04
N GLY A 676 35.49 -0.82 4.35
CA GLY A 676 35.44 -0.03 5.59
C GLY A 676 36.45 -0.46 6.66
N ALA A 677 37.06 -1.65 6.53
CA ALA A 677 38.13 -2.06 7.44
C ALA A 677 39.39 -1.19 7.24
N THR A 678 40.15 -0.95 8.31
CA THR A 678 41.41 -0.20 8.27
C THR A 678 42.57 -1.13 7.93
N ILE A 679 43.26 -0.89 6.82
CA ILE A 679 44.54 -1.51 6.52
C ILE A 679 45.70 -0.66 7.07
N LEU A 680 46.72 -1.31 7.59
CA LEU A 680 47.97 -0.72 8.06
C LEU A 680 49.12 -1.31 7.23
N ASN A 681 49.83 -0.47 6.49
CA ASN A 681 51.14 -0.77 5.92
C ASN A 681 52.17 -0.75 7.07
N THR A 682 52.61 -1.93 7.46
CA THR A 682 53.55 -2.13 8.58
C THR A 682 55.01 -1.83 8.20
N THR A 683 55.33 -1.68 6.91
CA THR A 683 56.68 -1.27 6.48
C THR A 683 57.01 0.14 6.95
N ASP A 684 56.02 1.03 6.92
CA ASP A 684 56.23 2.46 7.09
C ASP A 684 55.24 3.13 8.06
N ASN A 685 54.30 2.34 8.60
CA ASN A 685 53.20 2.71 9.49
C ASN A 685 52.13 3.63 8.85
N SER A 686 52.03 3.69 7.52
CA SER A 686 50.90 4.33 6.88
C SER A 686 49.64 3.46 7.03
N SER A 687 48.48 4.08 7.25
CA SER A 687 47.20 3.39 7.42
C SER A 687 46.10 4.04 6.61
N GLY A 688 45.09 3.25 6.23
CA GLY A 688 44.01 3.70 5.37
C GLY A 688 42.77 2.82 5.48
N THR A 689 41.63 3.29 5.01
CA THR A 689 40.37 2.54 5.06
C THR A 689 40.09 1.88 3.72
N ILE A 690 39.81 0.58 3.73
CA ILE A 690 39.55 -0.23 2.56
C ILE A 690 38.25 0.23 1.89
N THR A 691 38.31 0.49 0.60
CA THR A 691 37.19 0.94 -0.25
C THR A 691 36.83 -0.09 -1.32
N SER A 692 37.66 -1.10 -1.55
CA SER A 692 37.40 -2.18 -2.51
C SER A 692 38.22 -3.43 -2.15
N VAL A 693 37.62 -4.60 -2.38
CA VAL A 693 38.25 -5.91 -2.20
C VAL A 693 37.97 -6.77 -3.43
N LEU A 694 39.02 -7.21 -4.10
CA LEU A 694 39.00 -8.21 -5.16
C LEU A 694 39.80 -9.44 -4.71
N ALA A 695 39.72 -10.54 -5.46
CA ALA A 695 40.37 -11.80 -5.08
C ALA A 695 41.82 -11.57 -4.63
N ASN A 696 42.65 -10.85 -5.37
CA ASN A 696 44.05 -10.62 -4.99
C ASN A 696 44.42 -9.14 -4.81
N GLN A 697 43.44 -8.23 -4.71
CA GLN A 697 43.68 -6.80 -4.58
C GLN A 697 42.78 -6.13 -3.53
N ILE A 698 43.31 -5.11 -2.85
CA ILE A 698 42.60 -4.27 -1.89
C ILE A 698 42.90 -2.81 -2.20
N THR A 699 41.88 -1.97 -2.34
CA THR A 699 42.06 -0.52 -2.53
C THR A 699 41.62 0.23 -1.27
N VAL A 700 42.30 1.34 -0.95
CA VAL A 700 41.95 2.22 0.17
C VAL A 700 41.66 3.66 -0.25
N SER A 701 40.92 4.38 0.58
CA SER A 701 40.54 5.78 0.36
C SER A 701 41.74 6.74 0.45
N SER A 702 42.65 6.49 1.39
CA SER A 702 43.90 7.22 1.56
C SER A 702 44.83 6.46 2.50
N LEU A 703 46.13 6.45 2.25
CA LEU A 703 47.14 6.05 3.22
C LEU A 703 47.70 7.31 3.90
N THR A 704 47.73 7.32 5.22
CA THR A 704 48.25 8.45 6.00
C THR A 704 49.00 7.98 7.23
N GLY A 705 49.91 8.82 7.73
CA GLY A 705 50.65 8.57 8.98
C GLY A 705 52.02 7.89 8.83
N GLY A 706 52.37 7.39 7.64
CA GLY A 706 53.65 6.75 7.37
C GLY A 706 54.67 7.64 6.65
N THR A 707 55.87 7.10 6.44
CA THR A 707 56.95 7.80 5.72
C THR A 707 56.78 7.76 4.20
N ASP A 708 56.02 6.79 3.70
CA ASP A 708 55.67 6.56 2.30
C ASP A 708 54.22 6.04 2.20
N ASN A 709 53.28 6.94 1.90
CA ASN A 709 51.85 6.64 1.90
C ASN A 709 51.39 5.97 0.59
N SER A 710 52.06 4.90 0.19
CA SER A 710 51.72 4.07 -0.96
C SER A 710 51.93 2.59 -0.63
N PHE A 711 51.35 1.69 -1.43
CA PHE A 711 51.65 0.26 -1.37
C PHE A 711 52.61 -0.12 -2.49
N GLU A 712 53.86 -0.45 -2.14
CA GLU A 712 54.88 -0.89 -3.09
C GLU A 712 55.13 -2.41 -3.02
N VAL A 713 55.70 -3.01 -4.07
CA VAL A 713 56.10 -4.43 -4.03
C VAL A 713 57.08 -4.66 -2.89
N GLY A 714 56.74 -5.59 -1.99
CA GLY A 714 57.53 -5.92 -0.81
C GLY A 714 57.03 -5.27 0.47
N ASP A 715 56.04 -4.38 0.39
CA ASP A 715 55.42 -3.83 1.59
C ASP A 715 54.62 -4.87 2.36
N THR A 716 54.75 -4.85 3.69
CA THR A 716 54.00 -5.75 4.58
C THR A 716 52.78 -5.03 5.14
N TYR A 717 51.62 -5.69 5.19
CA TYR A 717 50.37 -5.07 5.65
C TYR A 717 49.60 -5.94 6.64
N THR A 718 48.69 -5.31 7.39
CA THR A 718 47.72 -5.93 8.33
C THR A 718 46.37 -5.22 8.22
N ILE A 719 45.24 -5.90 8.43
CA ILE A 719 43.89 -5.32 8.24
C ILE A 719 43.07 -5.47 9.52
N ASN A 720 42.59 -4.35 10.06
CA ASN A 720 41.85 -4.19 11.32
C ASN A 720 40.49 -3.54 11.07
N GLY A 721 39.39 -4.12 11.56
CA GLY A 721 38.07 -3.46 11.48
C GLY A 721 36.88 -4.40 11.38
N ASP A 722 37.13 -5.71 11.38
CA ASP A 722 36.11 -6.70 11.64
C ASP A 722 35.95 -6.85 13.16
N PRO A 723 34.76 -6.68 13.78
CA PRO A 723 34.55 -7.01 15.18
C PRO A 723 34.71 -8.51 15.43
N ARG A 724 34.66 -9.33 14.37
CA ARG A 724 34.82 -10.77 14.47
C ARG A 724 36.27 -11.15 14.72
N LEU A 725 36.43 -12.10 15.62
CA LEU A 725 37.68 -12.75 15.93
C LEU A 725 38.06 -13.71 14.80
N TYR A 726 39.30 -13.58 14.33
CA TYR A 726 39.91 -14.51 13.37
C TYR A 726 41.10 -15.23 14.01
N ASP A 727 41.07 -16.57 14.01
CA ASP A 727 42.19 -17.41 14.42
C ASP A 727 42.17 -18.69 13.57
N ALA A 728 43.06 -18.75 12.57
CA ALA A 728 43.14 -19.88 11.64
C ALA A 728 43.64 -21.18 12.29
N SER A 729 44.16 -21.08 13.52
CA SER A 729 44.60 -22.22 14.32
C SER A 729 43.53 -22.72 15.29
N ALA A 730 42.44 -21.97 15.46
CA ALA A 730 41.27 -22.35 16.24
C ALA A 730 40.22 -23.05 15.36
N ASP A 731 39.35 -23.82 16.02
CA ASP A 731 38.12 -24.35 15.43
C ASP A 731 36.96 -23.82 16.27
N PHE A 732 36.24 -22.82 15.76
CA PHE A 732 35.10 -22.21 16.43
C PHE A 732 33.78 -22.92 16.14
N SER A 733 33.73 -23.84 15.17
CA SER A 733 32.50 -24.53 14.78
C SER A 733 31.93 -25.44 15.88
N ILE A 734 32.72 -25.67 16.93
CA ILE A 734 32.34 -26.46 18.11
C ILE A 734 31.74 -25.61 19.24
N TYR A 735 31.66 -24.29 19.08
CA TYR A 735 31.10 -23.39 20.09
C TYR A 735 29.72 -22.89 19.67
N GLU A 736 28.74 -23.19 20.50
CA GLU A 736 27.35 -22.80 20.29
C GLU A 736 27.12 -21.32 20.61
N ARG A 737 26.18 -20.73 19.88
CA ARG A 737 25.75 -19.34 20.05
C ARG A 737 25.18 -19.12 21.45
N TYR A 738 25.58 -18.05 22.12
CA TYR A 738 25.15 -17.64 23.46
C TYR A 738 25.45 -18.64 24.60
N SER A 739 26.10 -19.76 24.29
CA SER A 739 26.49 -20.80 25.26
C SER A 739 27.92 -20.64 25.77
N TYR A 740 28.69 -19.69 25.25
CA TYR A 740 30.09 -19.47 25.63
C TYR A 740 30.41 -17.97 25.77
N VAL A 741 31.26 -17.66 26.74
CA VAL A 741 31.85 -16.33 26.92
C VAL A 741 33.12 -16.24 26.12
N ILE A 742 33.34 -15.08 25.51
CA ILE A 742 34.65 -14.69 25.04
C ILE A 742 35.14 -13.42 25.71
N GLN A 743 36.40 -13.44 26.12
CA GLN A 743 37.08 -12.32 26.75
C GLN A 743 38.23 -11.87 25.87
N ASN A 744 38.25 -10.58 25.55
CA ASN A 744 39.44 -9.93 25.03
C ASN A 744 40.34 -9.51 26.20
N ASN A 745 41.47 -10.20 26.36
CA ASN A 745 42.42 -9.97 27.46
C ASN A 745 43.34 -8.75 27.23
N THR A 746 43.24 -8.09 26.09
CA THR A 746 44.23 -7.11 25.62
C THR A 746 43.71 -5.68 25.65
N LEU A 747 42.39 -5.49 25.63
CA LEU A 747 41.71 -4.19 25.77
C LEU A 747 41.23 -3.98 27.22
N GLU A 748 41.52 -2.81 27.80
CA GLU A 748 40.91 -2.33 29.05
C GLU A 748 39.63 -1.56 28.71
N GLY A 749 38.51 -1.88 29.37
CA GLY A 749 37.21 -1.25 29.13
C GLY A 749 37.12 0.20 29.64
N ASP A 750 36.18 0.98 29.08
CA ASP A 750 35.98 2.42 29.36
C ASP A 750 35.48 2.73 30.80
N LEU A 751 35.16 1.71 31.60
CA LEU A 751 34.64 1.86 32.97
C LEU A 751 35.62 1.47 34.09
N GLY A 752 36.87 1.12 33.75
CA GLY A 752 37.93 0.98 34.75
C GLY A 752 37.90 -0.30 35.61
N GLU A 753 37.10 -1.30 35.22
CA GLU A 753 37.17 -2.67 35.74
C GLU A 753 37.56 -3.60 34.58
N GLY A 754 38.53 -4.48 34.83
CA GLY A 754 39.36 -5.07 33.78
C GLY A 754 38.62 -5.90 32.73
N LYS A 755 39.13 -5.82 31.50
CA LYS A 755 38.86 -6.67 30.32
C LYS A 755 37.44 -6.53 29.70
N ILE A 756 37.37 -6.57 28.38
CA ILE A 756 36.10 -6.58 27.62
C ILE A 756 35.67 -8.04 27.45
N GLN A 757 34.47 -8.37 27.89
CA GLN A 757 33.88 -9.70 27.78
C GLN A 757 32.51 -9.62 27.09
N GLY A 758 32.04 -10.75 26.58
CA GLY A 758 30.70 -10.89 26.04
C GLY A 758 30.43 -12.30 25.51
N VAL A 759 29.28 -12.49 24.87
CA VAL A 759 28.81 -13.81 24.45
C VAL A 759 29.10 -14.06 22.98
N ILE A 760 29.44 -15.31 22.62
CA ILE A 760 29.54 -15.71 21.21
C ILE A 760 28.18 -15.50 20.57
N SER A 761 28.09 -14.61 19.60
CA SER A 761 26.86 -14.28 18.90
C SER A 761 26.82 -14.90 17.52
N GLU A 762 27.92 -15.37 16.94
CA GLU A 762 27.91 -16.09 15.66
C GLU A 762 29.23 -16.81 15.45
N THR A 763 29.20 -17.92 14.71
CA THR A 763 30.41 -18.59 14.21
C THR A 763 30.27 -18.77 12.70
N ILE A 764 31.26 -18.34 11.93
CA ILE A 764 31.22 -18.40 10.47
C ILE A 764 32.33 -19.35 9.99
N GLY A 765 31.93 -20.53 9.53
CA GLY A 765 32.90 -21.58 9.20
C GLY A 765 33.61 -22.10 10.45
N THR A 766 34.91 -22.37 10.36
CA THR A 766 35.70 -22.93 11.49
C THR A 766 36.62 -21.91 12.15
N ASP A 767 36.93 -20.77 11.54
CA ASP A 767 38.01 -19.87 11.96
C ASP A 767 37.57 -18.42 12.24
N ILE A 768 36.27 -18.14 12.15
CA ILE A 768 35.68 -16.82 12.42
C ILE A 768 34.61 -16.91 13.52
N LEU A 769 34.65 -15.98 14.48
CA LEU A 769 33.72 -15.89 15.60
C LEU A 769 33.30 -14.44 15.82
N GLU A 770 32.00 -14.17 15.96
CA GLU A 770 31.45 -12.90 16.41
C GLU A 770 31.04 -12.97 17.88
N ALA A 771 31.22 -11.87 18.61
CA ALA A 771 30.73 -11.77 19.97
C ALA A 771 30.18 -10.38 20.28
N LYS A 772 29.19 -10.34 21.18
CA LYS A 772 28.52 -9.10 21.61
C LYS A 772 28.72 -8.85 23.10
N SER A 773 28.91 -7.59 23.44
CA SER A 773 29.21 -7.05 24.77
C SER A 773 28.05 -7.24 25.75
N TYR A 774 28.38 -7.38 27.04
CA TYR A 774 27.40 -7.57 28.13
C TYR A 774 26.57 -6.34 28.51
N VAL A 775 26.95 -5.14 28.07
CA VAL A 775 26.31 -3.89 28.51
C VAL A 775 25.23 -3.48 27.50
N GLY A 776 23.94 -3.68 27.85
CA GLY A 776 22.79 -3.22 27.05
C GLY A 776 22.16 -4.30 26.17
N GLU A 777 21.75 -5.43 26.75
CA GLU A 777 21.01 -6.50 26.06
C GLU A 777 21.74 -7.15 24.86
N GLY A 778 23.08 -7.12 24.84
CA GLY A 778 23.84 -7.74 23.75
C GLY A 778 23.73 -7.01 22.42
N THR A 779 23.56 -5.68 22.42
CA THR A 779 23.39 -4.90 21.17
C THR A 779 24.71 -4.45 20.53
N GLU A 780 25.81 -4.32 21.30
CA GLU A 780 27.09 -3.78 20.80
C GLU A 780 28.16 -4.89 20.59
N PRO A 781 28.85 -4.97 19.44
CA PRO A 781 29.89 -5.98 19.19
C PRO A 781 31.14 -5.78 20.07
N ILE A 782 31.76 -6.87 20.53
CA ILE A 782 33.13 -6.83 21.06
C ILE A 782 34.09 -6.65 19.89
N ILE A 783 35.05 -5.72 20.01
CA ILE A 783 36.08 -5.53 19.00
C ILE A 783 37.30 -6.39 19.33
N PHE A 784 37.69 -7.28 18.41
CA PHE A 784 38.95 -8.04 18.46
C PHE A 784 39.97 -7.47 17.47
N ARG A 785 41.17 -7.12 17.94
CA ARG A 785 42.26 -6.60 17.09
C ARG A 785 43.30 -7.69 16.84
N PRO A 786 43.94 -7.71 15.66
CA PRO A 786 45.12 -8.52 15.38
C PRO A 786 46.20 -8.43 16.48
N GLY A 787 46.57 -9.59 17.03
CA GLY A 787 47.52 -9.70 18.14
C GLY A 787 46.89 -9.60 19.54
N ASP A 788 45.58 -9.34 19.66
CA ASP A 788 44.88 -9.44 20.92
C ASP A 788 44.89 -10.90 21.39
N SER A 789 45.20 -11.14 22.64
CA SER A 789 44.93 -12.41 23.30
C SER A 789 43.46 -12.51 23.69
N TYR A 790 42.85 -13.67 23.45
CA TYR A 790 41.48 -13.95 23.84
C TYR A 790 41.39 -15.28 24.60
N GLN A 791 40.34 -15.39 25.41
CA GLN A 791 39.99 -16.63 26.11
C GLN A 791 38.49 -16.89 25.94
N ILE A 792 38.14 -18.14 25.66
CA ILE A 792 36.75 -18.61 25.64
C ILE A 792 36.49 -19.44 26.89
N TYR A 793 35.38 -19.17 27.55
CA TYR A 793 34.93 -19.84 28.76
C TYR A 793 33.58 -20.49 28.52
N GLN A 794 33.40 -21.70 29.07
CA GLN A 794 32.10 -22.32 29.19
C GLN A 794 31.45 -21.80 30.48
N PRO A 795 30.20 -21.31 30.46
CA PRO A 795 29.52 -20.87 31.65
C PRO A 795 29.35 -22.03 32.62
N ARG A 796 29.45 -21.72 33.92
CA ARG A 796 29.06 -22.67 34.94
C ARG A 796 27.54 -22.70 35.02
N GLN A 797 26.99 -23.90 35.07
CA GLN A 797 25.56 -24.09 35.19
C GLN A 797 25.21 -24.46 36.63
N PHE A 798 24.12 -23.88 37.11
CA PHE A 798 23.52 -24.07 38.42
C PHE A 798 22.03 -24.35 38.24
N VAL A 799 21.42 -25.05 39.17
CA VAL A 799 19.97 -25.26 39.16
C VAL A 799 19.33 -24.22 40.07
N VAL A 800 18.24 -23.61 39.63
CA VAL A 800 17.41 -22.78 40.48
C VAL A 800 16.76 -23.67 41.55
N GLU A 801 17.10 -23.45 42.82
CA GLU A 801 16.55 -24.20 43.95
C GLU A 801 15.21 -23.59 44.39
N SER A 802 15.14 -22.27 44.42
CA SER A 802 13.94 -21.53 44.79
C SER A 802 13.95 -20.11 44.25
N VAL A 803 12.76 -19.57 43.95
CA VAL A 803 12.57 -18.14 43.69
C VAL A 803 11.97 -17.52 44.95
N SER A 804 12.68 -16.55 45.51
CA SER A 804 12.39 -15.98 46.83
C SER A 804 11.60 -14.68 46.75
N SER A 805 11.69 -13.95 45.64
CA SER A 805 10.90 -12.76 45.30
C SER A 805 10.99 -12.45 43.79
N GLU A 806 10.28 -11.42 43.32
CA GLU A 806 10.33 -10.94 41.92
C GLU A 806 11.77 -10.64 41.47
N THR A 807 12.64 -10.17 42.36
CA THR A 807 14.02 -9.74 42.02
C THR A 807 15.10 -10.68 42.57
N GLN A 808 14.75 -11.83 43.15
CA GLN A 808 15.73 -12.69 43.83
C GLN A 808 15.42 -14.18 43.75
N LEU A 809 16.42 -14.97 43.34
CA LEU A 809 16.38 -16.44 43.34
C LEU A 809 17.63 -17.03 44.02
N THR A 810 17.54 -18.29 44.44
CA THR A 810 18.62 -19.07 45.04
C THR A 810 18.96 -20.24 44.11
N THR A 811 20.25 -20.46 43.88
CA THR A 811 20.78 -21.52 43.02
C THR A 811 21.54 -22.56 43.84
N ASP A 812 21.64 -23.78 43.32
CA ASP A 812 22.47 -24.85 43.88
C ASP A 812 23.34 -25.46 42.77
N ASN A 813 24.53 -25.94 43.14
CA ASN A 813 25.49 -26.51 42.20
C ASN A 813 25.15 -27.99 41.92
N TYR A 814 25.17 -28.38 40.65
CA TYR A 814 24.89 -29.75 40.22
C TYR A 814 26.07 -30.44 39.48
N THR A 815 27.21 -29.77 39.31
CA THR A 815 28.36 -30.27 38.53
C THR A 815 29.66 -30.38 39.33
N SER A 816 29.84 -29.66 40.45
CA SER A 816 31.08 -29.73 41.26
C SER A 816 30.90 -29.42 42.76
N ALA A 817 31.97 -29.59 43.56
CA ALA A 817 31.97 -29.42 45.03
C ALA A 817 32.44 -28.03 45.50
N THR A 818 32.45 -27.03 44.63
CA THR A 818 32.74 -25.62 44.97
C THR A 818 31.43 -24.83 45.04
N ASP A 819 31.35 -23.88 46.00
CA ASP A 819 30.14 -23.06 46.20
C ASP A 819 29.91 -22.14 44.96
N PRO A 820 28.65 -21.78 44.63
CA PRO A 820 28.36 -20.80 43.59
C PRO A 820 29.05 -19.47 43.87
N ASP A 821 29.64 -18.87 42.84
CA ASP A 821 30.44 -17.64 42.91
C ASP A 821 29.80 -16.49 42.14
N PHE A 822 28.53 -16.18 42.40
CA PHE A 822 27.90 -15.01 41.80
C PHE A 822 28.36 -13.72 42.51
N ASP A 823 29.15 -12.90 41.82
CA ASP A 823 29.67 -11.60 42.25
C ASP A 823 28.84 -10.42 41.73
N ASN A 824 28.94 -9.28 42.42
CA ASN A 824 28.25 -8.05 42.01
C ASN A 824 28.73 -7.55 40.64
N GLY A 825 27.79 -7.35 39.73
CA GLY A 825 28.06 -6.89 38.36
C GLY A 825 28.33 -8.03 37.37
N GLU A 826 28.34 -9.28 37.82
CA GLU A 826 28.41 -10.43 36.91
C GLU A 826 27.12 -10.59 36.13
N TYR A 827 27.26 -11.15 34.94
CA TYR A 827 26.15 -11.47 34.07
C TYR A 827 25.68 -12.89 34.36
N TYR A 828 24.36 -13.08 34.46
CA TYR A 828 23.73 -14.39 34.58
C TYR A 828 22.68 -14.58 33.50
N ARG A 829 22.32 -15.83 33.22
CA ARG A 829 21.17 -16.20 32.38
C ARG A 829 20.41 -17.33 33.02
N VAL A 830 19.08 -17.35 32.91
CA VAL A 830 18.23 -18.46 33.32
C VAL A 830 17.58 -19.08 32.09
N MET A 831 17.72 -20.39 31.96
CA MET A 831 17.11 -21.21 30.93
C MET A 831 15.98 -22.01 31.59
N PRO A 832 14.71 -21.72 31.26
CA PRO A 832 13.60 -22.42 31.88
C PRO A 832 13.36 -23.79 31.26
N ALA A 833 13.11 -24.81 32.09
CA ALA A 833 12.75 -26.15 31.61
C ALA A 833 11.34 -26.14 30.98
N ALA A 834 11.21 -26.54 29.71
CA ALA A 834 9.92 -26.66 29.04
C ALA A 834 9.11 -27.86 29.53
N ASN A 835 9.79 -28.92 30.00
CA ASN A 835 9.16 -30.18 30.39
C ASN A 835 9.63 -30.70 31.75
N THR A 836 8.72 -31.40 32.45
CA THR A 836 9.01 -32.10 33.69
C THR A 836 8.36 -33.47 33.74
N GLN A 837 9.09 -34.50 34.17
CA GLN A 837 8.56 -35.84 34.38
C GLN A 837 8.74 -36.28 35.83
N THR A 838 7.64 -36.48 36.57
CA THR A 838 7.67 -36.99 37.94
C THR A 838 7.17 -38.43 38.02
N ALA A 839 7.97 -39.34 38.57
CA ALA A 839 7.56 -40.71 38.81
C ALA A 839 8.20 -41.29 40.08
N ARG A 840 8.28 -42.63 40.20
CA ARG A 840 8.80 -43.31 41.39
C ARG A 840 9.83 -44.35 41.03
N VAL A 841 10.89 -44.43 41.82
CA VAL A 841 11.99 -45.36 41.60
C VAL A 841 11.53 -46.80 41.90
N ASP A 842 11.69 -47.70 40.93
CA ASP A 842 11.39 -49.14 41.09
C ASP A 842 12.59 -49.90 41.69
N ALA A 843 13.81 -49.52 41.32
CA ALA A 843 15.06 -50.07 41.86
C ALA A 843 16.20 -49.04 41.82
N GLU A 844 17.14 -49.16 42.77
CA GLU A 844 18.32 -48.29 42.88
C GLU A 844 19.62 -49.11 42.95
N PHE A 845 20.74 -48.49 42.56
CA PHE A 845 22.08 -48.93 42.94
C PHE A 845 23.10 -47.80 42.74
N GLU A 846 24.10 -47.72 43.62
CA GLU A 846 25.22 -46.79 43.47
C GLU A 846 26.45 -47.51 42.88
N SER A 847 27.06 -46.93 41.84
CA SER A 847 28.30 -47.45 41.27
C SER A 847 29.25 -46.32 40.90
N GLY A 848 30.41 -46.27 41.56
CA GLY A 848 31.46 -45.32 41.21
C GLY A 848 31.13 -43.85 41.49
N GLY A 849 30.20 -43.57 42.41
CA GLY A 849 29.77 -42.21 42.75
C GLY A 849 28.54 -41.72 41.98
N ILE A 850 28.02 -42.53 41.05
CA ILE A 850 26.78 -42.26 40.31
C ILE A 850 25.63 -43.01 40.99
N ALA A 851 24.55 -42.30 41.29
CA ALA A 851 23.29 -42.84 41.75
C ALA A 851 22.43 -43.22 40.53
N TYR A 852 22.01 -44.48 40.46
CA TYR A 852 21.15 -44.97 39.38
C TYR A 852 19.74 -45.20 39.89
N LEU A 853 18.76 -44.72 39.12
CA LEU A 853 17.35 -45.07 39.28
C LEU A 853 16.88 -45.89 38.08
N ASP A 854 16.18 -46.99 38.36
CA ASP A 854 15.41 -47.75 37.39
C ASP A 854 13.92 -47.44 37.60
N ASP A 855 13.23 -47.05 36.54
CA ASP A 855 11.76 -46.97 36.47
C ASP A 855 11.31 -47.81 35.26
N SER A 856 10.72 -48.97 35.55
CA SER A 856 10.30 -49.92 34.51
C SER A 856 9.06 -49.46 33.73
N SER A 857 8.42 -48.40 34.19
CA SER A 857 7.23 -47.79 33.59
C SER A 857 7.52 -46.51 32.79
N ALA A 858 8.72 -45.94 32.94
CA ALA A 858 9.16 -44.77 32.17
C ALA A 858 9.64 -45.14 30.75
N SER A 859 9.64 -44.16 29.85
CA SER A 859 10.21 -44.27 28.50
C SER A 859 11.13 -43.09 28.18
N PHE A 860 12.07 -42.79 29.07
CA PHE A 860 12.85 -41.54 29.11
C PHE A 860 13.33 -41.02 27.74
N VAL A 861 14.02 -41.86 26.95
CA VAL A 861 14.54 -41.47 25.62
C VAL A 861 13.43 -41.19 24.61
N ASP A 862 12.32 -41.94 24.67
CA ASP A 862 11.18 -41.71 23.77
C ASP A 862 10.36 -40.48 24.21
N ASP A 863 10.47 -40.10 25.49
CA ASP A 863 9.82 -38.94 26.10
C ASP A 863 10.62 -37.63 25.87
N GLY A 864 11.75 -37.69 25.17
CA GLY A 864 12.59 -36.52 24.84
C GLY A 864 13.69 -36.21 25.86
N ILE A 865 13.88 -37.04 26.88
CA ILE A 865 14.96 -36.85 27.86
C ILE A 865 16.29 -37.26 27.22
N GLU A 866 17.32 -36.46 27.46
CA GLU A 866 18.67 -36.62 26.92
C GLU A 866 19.73 -36.64 28.03
N LEU A 867 20.99 -36.89 27.63
CA LEU A 867 22.12 -36.70 28.54
C LEU A 867 22.34 -35.20 28.73
N GLY A 868 22.58 -34.75 29.95
CA GLY A 868 22.70 -33.32 30.27
C GLY A 868 21.46 -32.73 30.97
N ASP A 869 20.30 -33.40 30.87
CA ASP A 869 19.09 -33.01 31.60
C ASP A 869 19.26 -33.14 33.12
N ILE A 870 18.39 -32.46 33.88
CA ILE A 870 18.48 -32.40 35.34
C ILE A 870 17.47 -33.36 35.96
N VAL A 871 17.93 -34.16 36.92
CA VAL A 871 17.06 -34.99 37.75
C VAL A 871 17.15 -34.57 39.22
N GLU A 872 16.00 -34.51 39.89
CA GLU A 872 15.83 -34.22 41.31
C GLU A 872 15.24 -35.44 42.04
N ASN A 873 15.75 -35.74 43.24
CA ASN A 873 15.16 -36.73 44.13
C ASN A 873 14.13 -36.14 45.12
N ASP A 874 13.43 -36.99 45.87
CA ASP A 874 12.37 -36.59 46.81
C ASP A 874 12.83 -35.75 48.02
N VAL A 875 14.14 -35.59 48.21
CA VAL A 875 14.74 -34.79 49.28
C VAL A 875 15.52 -33.58 48.75
N GLY A 876 15.29 -33.23 47.48
CA GLY A 876 15.76 -32.00 46.86
C GLY A 876 17.23 -32.01 46.44
N ALA A 877 17.84 -33.18 46.27
CA ALA A 877 19.16 -33.29 45.65
C ALA A 877 19.03 -33.38 44.13
N PHE A 878 19.84 -32.60 43.41
CA PHE A 878 19.83 -32.48 41.96
C PHE A 878 21.07 -33.09 41.33
N GLY A 879 20.98 -33.57 40.10
CA GLY A 879 22.15 -33.99 39.34
C GLY A 879 21.90 -34.06 37.85
N GLU A 880 22.97 -33.88 37.09
CA GLU A 880 22.97 -34.06 35.64
C GLU A 880 22.86 -35.54 35.28
N ILE A 881 22.01 -35.84 34.29
CA ILE A 881 21.86 -37.18 33.73
C ILE A 881 23.10 -37.50 32.90
N VAL A 882 23.98 -38.35 33.45
CA VAL A 882 25.22 -38.81 32.81
C VAL A 882 25.11 -40.23 32.24
N PHE A 883 23.99 -40.91 32.50
CA PHE A 883 23.65 -42.20 31.92
C PHE A 883 22.16 -42.28 31.67
N LEU A 884 21.78 -42.69 30.46
CA LEU A 884 20.38 -42.74 30.06
C LEU A 884 20.07 -43.98 29.21
N THR A 885 18.93 -44.60 29.50
CA THR A 885 18.22 -45.57 28.65
C THR A 885 16.71 -45.32 28.84
N ASN A 886 15.83 -45.93 28.04
CA ASN A 886 14.38 -45.73 28.16
C ASN A 886 13.82 -45.97 29.59
N THR A 887 14.49 -46.77 30.44
CA THR A 887 13.98 -47.13 31.78
C THR A 887 14.96 -46.86 32.92
N ARG A 888 16.11 -46.24 32.62
CA ARG A 888 17.17 -46.00 33.62
C ARG A 888 17.83 -44.66 33.42
N ILE A 889 17.97 -43.93 34.52
CA ILE A 889 18.78 -42.73 34.64
C ILE A 889 19.93 -43.01 35.62
N GLY A 890 21.11 -42.47 35.32
CA GLY A 890 22.22 -42.37 36.26
C GLY A 890 22.70 -40.92 36.34
N ALA A 891 22.77 -40.39 37.56
CA ALA A 891 23.20 -39.03 37.83
C ALA A 891 24.12 -38.98 39.05
N THR A 892 25.01 -37.99 39.11
CA THR A 892 25.74 -37.67 40.35
C THR A 892 24.94 -36.58 41.05
N LEU A 893 24.40 -36.87 42.23
CA LEU A 893 23.52 -35.94 42.94
C LEU A 893 24.30 -35.03 43.91
N TYR A 894 23.89 -33.78 43.98
CA TYR A 894 24.43 -32.71 44.82
C TYR A 894 23.28 -32.01 45.57
N GLY A 895 23.63 -31.23 46.59
CA GLY A 895 22.62 -30.57 47.43
C GLY A 895 21.72 -31.55 48.20
N GLY A 896 20.58 -31.04 48.65
CA GLY A 896 19.53 -31.82 49.34
C GLY A 896 19.96 -32.48 50.67
N SER A 897 19.05 -33.25 51.27
CA SER A 897 19.36 -33.97 52.52
C SER A 897 20.13 -35.28 52.30
N PHE A 898 19.97 -35.91 51.12
CA PHE A 898 20.62 -37.16 50.73
C PHE A 898 20.84 -37.20 49.21
N GLN A 899 22.01 -37.68 48.79
CA GLN A 899 22.49 -37.69 47.40
C GLN A 899 22.36 -39.08 46.74
N ASP A 900 21.24 -39.76 46.96
CA ASP A 900 20.95 -41.08 46.40
C ASP A 900 19.46 -41.18 46.02
N PHE A 901 19.08 -42.19 45.23
CA PHE A 901 17.70 -42.51 44.91
C PHE A 901 17.21 -43.66 45.80
N TRP A 902 16.00 -43.56 46.37
CA TRP A 902 15.41 -44.65 47.17
C TRP A 902 14.27 -45.37 46.46
N VAL A 903 14.17 -46.69 46.60
CA VAL A 903 13.09 -47.50 46.05
C VAL A 903 11.76 -47.01 46.63
N GLY A 904 10.88 -46.59 45.74
CA GLY A 904 9.58 -46.02 46.06
C GLY A 904 9.60 -44.52 46.37
N ALA A 905 10.75 -43.86 46.43
CA ALA A 905 10.84 -42.40 46.46
C ALA A 905 10.38 -41.79 45.14
N ALA A 906 9.93 -40.54 45.19
CA ALA A 906 9.64 -39.78 43.99
C ALA A 906 10.92 -39.21 43.38
N TYR A 907 10.93 -39.01 42.07
CA TYR A 907 11.95 -38.21 41.38
C TYR A 907 11.26 -37.32 40.35
N THR A 908 11.90 -36.22 39.98
CA THR A 908 11.46 -35.32 38.92
C THR A 908 12.61 -35.09 37.95
N VAL A 909 12.38 -35.30 36.66
CA VAL A 909 13.32 -34.92 35.58
C VAL A 909 12.84 -33.59 34.99
N PHE A 910 13.75 -32.64 34.78
CA PHE A 910 13.56 -31.35 34.13
C PHE A 910 14.37 -31.37 32.83
N TYR A 911 13.69 -31.21 31.70
CA TYR A 911 14.25 -31.40 30.37
C TYR A 911 13.61 -30.45 29.35
N ASP A 912 14.18 -30.40 28.15
CA ASP A 912 13.82 -29.46 27.07
C ASP A 912 13.90 -27.99 27.54
N TYR A 913 15.09 -27.43 27.75
CA TYR A 913 15.24 -26.02 28.19
C TYR A 913 14.96 -25.00 27.05
N VAL A 914 14.03 -24.05 27.25
CA VAL A 914 13.58 -23.10 26.22
C VAL A 914 14.59 -21.96 26.01
N TYR A 915 14.87 -21.63 24.74
CA TYR A 915 15.75 -20.52 24.36
C TYR A 915 14.97 -19.27 23.90
N SER A 916 13.88 -19.44 23.15
CA SER A 916 13.00 -18.34 22.71
C SER A 916 11.53 -18.78 22.58
N ARG A 917 10.60 -17.82 22.65
CA ARG A 917 9.14 -18.02 22.57
C ARG A 917 8.52 -17.02 21.59
N GLU A 918 7.64 -17.49 20.72
CA GLU A 918 6.88 -16.66 19.78
C GLU A 918 5.38 -16.70 20.09
N HIS A 919 4.75 -15.53 20.09
CA HIS A 919 3.32 -15.32 20.23
C HIS A 919 2.77 -14.74 18.94
N THR A 920 1.78 -15.39 18.32
CA THR A 920 1.08 -14.83 17.17
C THR A 920 -0.41 -14.69 17.45
N LEU A 921 -0.99 -13.55 17.07
CA LEU A 921 -2.38 -13.18 17.26
C LEU A 921 -2.98 -12.84 15.89
N ARG A 922 -4.07 -13.51 15.54
CA ARG A 922 -4.95 -13.11 14.44
C ARG A 922 -6.32 -12.74 14.99
N ALA A 923 -6.78 -11.53 14.72
CA ALA A 923 -8.05 -11.02 15.22
C ALA A 923 -8.92 -10.50 14.08
N LYS A 924 -10.09 -11.14 13.89
CA LYS A 924 -11.16 -10.65 13.01
C LYS A 924 -12.23 -9.96 13.85
N PHE A 925 -12.48 -8.69 13.57
CA PHE A 925 -13.49 -7.93 14.33
C PHE A 925 -14.34 -7.05 13.43
N SER A 926 -15.47 -6.60 13.99
CA SER A 926 -16.38 -5.66 13.34
C SER A 926 -16.66 -4.47 14.23
N GLY A 927 -16.69 -3.26 13.66
CA GLY A 927 -17.23 -2.10 14.32
C GLY A 927 -16.57 -0.77 13.95
N ASN A 928 -17.37 0.29 14.09
CA ASN A 928 -16.97 1.68 13.86
C ASN A 928 -17.44 2.52 15.06
N GLN A 929 -16.55 2.78 16.02
CA GLN A 929 -16.74 3.79 17.07
C GLN A 929 -15.37 4.35 17.49
N GLY A 930 -15.13 5.63 17.16
CA GLY A 930 -14.21 6.47 17.92
C GLY A 930 -12.90 6.90 17.25
N ALA A 931 -12.91 7.38 16.01
CA ALA A 931 -11.73 8.06 15.47
C ALA A 931 -11.46 9.38 16.25
N ARG A 932 -10.25 9.53 16.79
CA ARG A 932 -9.80 10.70 17.55
C ARG A 932 -8.57 11.31 16.90
N ALA A 933 -8.50 12.65 16.83
CA ALA A 933 -7.26 13.34 16.54
C ALA A 933 -6.44 13.49 17.84
N ALA A 934 -5.22 12.96 17.90
CA ALA A 934 -4.26 13.32 18.94
C ALA A 934 -3.80 14.77 18.72
N SER A 935 -3.49 15.49 19.80
CA SER A 935 -3.24 16.95 19.75
C SER A 935 -1.97 17.35 18.98
N GLU A 936 -1.11 16.40 18.64
CA GLU A 936 0.16 16.64 17.94
C GLU A 936 0.26 15.83 16.62
N GLU A 937 -0.58 14.81 16.42
CA GLU A 937 -0.61 13.97 15.22
C GLU A 937 -2.07 13.60 14.88
N ARG A 938 -2.55 14.01 13.69
CA ARG A 938 -3.94 13.81 13.26
C ARG A 938 -4.11 12.35 12.76
N VAL A 939 -4.36 11.38 13.66
CA VAL A 939 -4.49 9.92 13.39
C VAL A 939 -5.94 9.38 13.53
N ARG A 940 -6.21 8.14 13.09
CA ARG A 940 -7.51 7.43 13.22
C ARG A 940 -7.33 6.20 14.11
N ASP A 941 -8.18 6.09 15.13
CA ASP A 941 -8.22 4.93 16.03
C ASP A 941 -9.60 4.22 15.98
N VAL A 942 -9.63 2.90 16.15
CA VAL A 942 -10.84 2.09 16.35
C VAL A 942 -10.83 1.53 17.77
N CYS A 943 -11.81 1.93 18.57
CA CYS A 943 -11.75 1.77 20.02
C CYS A 943 -12.98 1.03 20.54
N LEU A 944 -13.05 -0.26 20.24
CA LEU A 944 -14.20 -1.10 20.55
C LEU A 944 -14.29 -1.37 22.04
N GLY A 945 -15.35 -0.80 22.63
CA GLY A 945 -15.62 -0.92 24.06
C GLY A 945 -14.80 0.03 24.94
N TYR A 946 -14.05 0.96 24.34
CA TYR A 946 -13.53 2.14 25.02
C TYR A 946 -14.54 3.30 25.00
N ASN A 947 -14.28 4.36 25.74
CA ASN A 947 -14.99 5.62 25.62
C ASN A 947 -14.71 6.22 24.23
N ALA A 948 -15.45 7.28 23.87
CA ALA A 948 -15.27 7.92 22.58
C ALA A 948 -13.82 8.43 22.35
N ASP A 949 -12.97 8.45 23.39
CA ASP A 949 -11.57 8.92 23.41
C ASP A 949 -10.53 7.85 23.28
N CYS A 950 -10.92 6.59 23.32
CA CYS A 950 -9.96 5.50 23.41
C CYS A 950 -9.11 5.57 24.69
N SER A 951 -9.43 6.46 25.63
CA SER A 951 -8.61 6.72 26.83
C SER A 951 -9.00 5.84 28.01
N THR A 952 -10.23 5.32 28.03
CA THR A 952 -10.70 4.47 29.11
C THR A 952 -11.70 3.42 28.60
N VAL A 953 -11.63 2.21 29.14
CA VAL A 953 -12.62 1.16 28.88
C VAL A 953 -14.01 1.60 29.33
N SER A 954 -15.00 1.51 28.43
CA SER A 954 -16.40 1.90 28.68
C SER A 954 -17.35 0.71 28.81
N ALA A 955 -17.12 -0.39 28.07
CA ALA A 955 -17.88 -1.64 28.14
C ALA A 955 -17.17 -2.75 27.35
N ALA A 956 -17.21 -3.99 27.81
CA ALA A 956 -16.69 -5.12 27.02
C ALA A 956 -17.58 -5.39 25.79
N VAL A 957 -16.96 -5.64 24.64
CA VAL A 957 -17.61 -6.00 23.38
C VAL A 957 -17.50 -7.51 23.12
N ASN A 958 -18.47 -8.04 22.37
CA ASN A 958 -18.49 -9.44 21.95
C ASN A 958 -17.81 -9.58 20.59
N PHE A 959 -16.75 -10.39 20.50
CA PHE A 959 -16.18 -10.81 19.22
C PHE A 959 -17.12 -11.82 18.56
N SER A 960 -17.62 -11.53 17.35
CA SER A 960 -18.69 -12.32 16.74
C SER A 960 -18.17 -13.63 16.14
N GLY A 961 -18.53 -14.76 16.73
CA GLY A 961 -18.28 -16.12 16.21
C GLY A 961 -19.11 -16.50 14.99
N ASN A 962 -18.97 -15.78 13.88
CA ASN A 962 -19.46 -16.23 12.57
C ASN A 962 -18.31 -16.17 11.55
N GLY A 963 -17.37 -17.13 11.65
CA GLY A 963 -16.52 -17.55 10.53
C GLY A 963 -15.06 -17.08 10.51
N GLY A 964 -14.60 -16.34 11.51
CA GLY A 964 -13.18 -16.01 11.67
C GLY A 964 -12.71 -16.41 13.05
N GLU A 965 -11.85 -17.42 13.15
CA GLU A 965 -11.23 -17.78 14.43
C GLU A 965 -10.29 -16.64 14.84
N ALA A 966 -10.52 -16.04 16.02
CA ALA A 966 -9.48 -15.23 16.64
C ALA A 966 -8.50 -16.23 17.25
N LEU A 967 -7.30 -16.33 16.68
CA LEU A 967 -6.33 -17.37 17.00
C LEU A 967 -5.18 -16.72 17.76
N ILE A 968 -4.88 -17.24 18.95
CA ILE A 968 -3.58 -16.99 19.60
C ILE A 968 -2.79 -18.27 19.48
N THR A 969 -1.64 -18.20 18.83
CA THR A 969 -0.70 -19.30 18.71
C THR A 969 0.54 -18.96 19.53
N ILE A 970 1.00 -19.91 20.35
CA ILE A 970 2.25 -19.79 21.11
C ILE A 970 3.17 -20.93 20.66
N ASN A 971 4.39 -20.59 20.25
CA ASN A 971 5.43 -21.53 19.83
C ASN A 971 6.67 -21.40 20.73
N ASP A 972 7.14 -22.53 21.28
CA ASP A 972 8.41 -22.61 22.03
C ASP A 972 9.53 -23.17 21.14
N TYR A 973 10.75 -22.63 21.26
CA TYR A 973 11.91 -23.04 20.47
C TYR A 973 13.09 -23.51 21.35
N GLN A 974 13.65 -24.66 20.99
CA GLN A 974 14.95 -25.20 21.43
C GLN A 974 16.02 -24.80 20.39
N GLU A 975 16.90 -23.85 20.69
CA GLU A 975 17.99 -23.40 19.78
C GLU A 975 17.53 -22.95 18.36
N ASP A 976 18.44 -23.01 17.38
CA ASP A 976 18.27 -22.67 15.96
C ASP A 976 17.88 -23.91 15.10
N GLU A 977 17.75 -25.12 15.66
CA GLU A 977 17.20 -26.30 14.97
C GLU A 977 15.69 -26.43 15.18
N VAL A 978 14.95 -26.54 14.06
CA VAL A 978 13.48 -26.59 14.01
C VAL A 978 12.95 -27.87 14.65
N THR A 979 12.83 -27.86 15.97
CA THR A 979 12.06 -28.86 16.72
C THR A 979 10.98 -28.11 17.49
N ASN A 980 9.78 -28.06 16.90
CA ASN A 980 8.59 -27.50 17.56
C ASN A 980 8.34 -28.33 18.84
N VAL A 981 8.63 -27.74 20.01
CA VAL A 981 8.40 -28.39 21.31
C VAL A 981 6.95 -28.22 21.82
N GLY A 982 6.12 -27.49 21.07
CA GLY A 982 4.68 -27.41 21.28
C GLY A 982 4.04 -26.18 20.65
N THR A 983 2.82 -26.35 20.13
CA THR A 983 1.95 -25.26 19.67
C THR A 983 0.65 -25.32 20.45
N ALA A 984 0.25 -24.22 21.08
CA ALA A 984 -1.12 -24.07 21.57
C ALA A 984 -1.87 -23.08 20.70
N THR A 985 -3.03 -23.51 20.23
CA THR A 985 -3.97 -22.68 19.50
C THR A 985 -5.15 -22.36 20.39
N PHE A 986 -5.36 -21.08 20.67
CA PHE A 986 -6.56 -20.59 21.33
C PHE A 986 -7.63 -20.29 20.27
N THR A 987 -8.69 -21.09 20.25
CA THR A 987 -9.89 -20.79 19.45
C THR A 987 -11.04 -20.48 20.42
N PRO A 988 -11.49 -19.22 20.55
CA PRO A 988 -12.59 -18.87 21.45
C PRO A 988 -13.89 -19.47 20.91
N THR A 989 -14.32 -20.59 21.47
CA THR A 989 -15.53 -21.30 21.04
C THR A 989 -16.82 -20.71 21.61
N ASN A 990 -16.75 -19.84 22.65
CA ASN A 990 -17.89 -19.11 23.21
C ASN A 990 -17.50 -17.73 23.79
N LEU A 991 -18.02 -16.66 23.16
CA LEU A 991 -18.04 -15.24 23.57
C LEU A 991 -17.14 -14.83 24.75
N SER A 992 -15.84 -14.68 24.48
CA SER A 992 -14.96 -13.83 25.28
C SER A 992 -15.43 -12.37 25.15
N SER A 993 -15.61 -11.67 26.26
CA SER A 993 -15.91 -10.24 26.27
C SER A 993 -14.61 -9.47 26.50
N GLY A 994 -14.23 -8.60 25.57
CA GLY A 994 -12.97 -7.84 25.66
C GLY A 994 -13.11 -6.44 25.08
N ASN A 995 -11.99 -5.75 25.01
CA ASN A 995 -11.84 -4.39 24.53
C ASN A 995 -10.67 -4.38 23.55
N LEU A 996 -10.87 -3.70 22.41
CA LEU A 996 -9.87 -3.64 21.35
C LEU A 996 -9.61 -2.18 20.99
N LEU A 997 -8.33 -1.80 20.99
CA LEU A 997 -7.86 -0.53 20.46
C LEU A 997 -6.96 -0.80 19.26
N VAL A 998 -7.28 -0.17 18.14
CA VAL A 998 -6.49 -0.20 16.91
C VAL A 998 -6.11 1.25 16.59
N SER A 999 -4.84 1.63 16.68
CA SER A 999 -4.36 3.02 16.47
C SER A 999 -3.54 3.16 15.19
N ASN A 1000 -3.31 4.39 14.73
CA ASN A 1000 -2.44 4.71 13.57
C ASN A 1000 -2.96 4.23 12.19
N ILE A 1001 -4.28 4.15 12.00
CA ILE A 1001 -4.89 3.72 10.73
C ILE A 1001 -4.78 4.79 9.63
N ASP A 1002 -4.46 4.37 8.41
CA ASP A 1002 -4.31 5.24 7.23
C ASP A 1002 -5.54 6.13 6.91
N PHE A 1003 -5.23 7.34 6.43
CA PHE A 1003 -6.14 8.50 6.32
C PHE A 1003 -6.83 8.64 4.93
N GLY A 1004 -7.29 7.53 4.34
CA GLY A 1004 -8.04 7.52 3.08
C GLY A 1004 -9.56 7.73 3.22
N LEU A 1005 -10.24 8.08 2.13
CA LEU A 1005 -11.70 7.98 2.01
C LEU A 1005 -12.09 6.51 1.84
N SER A 1006 -13.10 6.06 2.60
CA SER A 1006 -13.59 4.69 2.47
C SER A 1006 -14.95 4.65 1.77
N VAL A 1007 -15.01 3.97 0.62
CA VAL A 1007 -16.27 3.63 -0.07
C VAL A 1007 -17.20 2.84 0.86
N THR A 1008 -16.59 2.02 1.70
CA THR A 1008 -17.26 0.99 2.47
C THR A 1008 -17.86 1.56 3.77
N ASN A 1009 -17.20 2.55 4.38
CA ASN A 1009 -17.76 3.39 5.45
C ASN A 1009 -18.77 4.43 4.94
N SER A 1010 -19.07 4.43 3.63
CA SER A 1010 -19.90 5.43 2.97
C SER A 1010 -19.35 6.86 3.14
N ASP A 1011 -18.03 7.00 3.31
CA ASP A 1011 -17.38 8.31 3.28
C ASP A 1011 -17.58 8.92 1.88
N ILE A 1012 -17.43 8.08 0.84
CA ILE A 1012 -17.71 8.44 -0.56
C ILE A 1012 -18.69 7.44 -1.19
N PRO A 1013 -19.62 7.86 -2.07
CA PRO A 1013 -20.53 6.93 -2.73
C PRO A 1013 -19.79 5.92 -3.63
N ALA A 1014 -20.18 4.64 -3.56
CA ALA A 1014 -19.56 3.56 -4.36
C ALA A 1014 -19.62 3.76 -5.87
N TRP A 1015 -20.59 4.52 -6.37
CA TRP A 1015 -20.61 4.83 -7.80
C TRP A 1015 -19.49 5.77 -8.24
N VAL A 1016 -18.84 6.51 -7.33
CA VAL A 1016 -17.67 7.32 -7.66
C VAL A 1016 -16.50 6.41 -8.06
N THR A 1017 -16.40 5.22 -7.45
CA THR A 1017 -15.42 4.19 -7.83
C THR A 1017 -15.89 3.36 -9.02
N ASN A 1018 -17.11 2.83 -9.01
CA ASN A 1018 -17.60 1.94 -10.08
C ASN A 1018 -17.66 2.60 -11.47
N ASN A 1019 -17.92 3.92 -11.51
CA ASN A 1019 -17.93 4.69 -12.75
C ASN A 1019 -16.61 5.40 -13.03
N ASP A 1020 -15.54 5.08 -12.30
CA ASP A 1020 -14.23 5.67 -12.53
C ASP A 1020 -14.27 7.22 -12.45
N TRP A 1021 -15.06 7.79 -11.53
CA TRP A 1021 -15.08 9.24 -11.30
C TRP A 1021 -13.90 9.69 -10.43
N HIS A 1022 -13.48 8.89 -9.44
CA HIS A 1022 -12.27 9.13 -8.63
C HIS A 1022 -11.01 9.36 -9.48
N LYS A 1023 -11.01 8.83 -10.69
CA LYS A 1023 -9.98 8.90 -11.71
C LYS A 1023 -9.99 10.22 -12.51
N LEU A 1024 -11.11 10.93 -12.53
CA LEU A 1024 -11.23 12.25 -13.17
C LEU A 1024 -11.29 13.38 -12.14
N VAL A 1025 -11.37 13.04 -10.85
CA VAL A 1025 -11.44 13.97 -9.73
C VAL A 1025 -10.06 14.12 -9.10
N TYR A 1026 -9.64 15.37 -9.00
CA TYR A 1026 -8.36 15.76 -8.47
C TYR A 1026 -8.56 16.75 -7.35
N VAL A 1027 -7.80 16.60 -6.27
CA VAL A 1027 -7.87 17.47 -5.11
C VAL A 1027 -6.54 18.16 -4.95
N ALA A 1028 -6.59 19.46 -4.68
CA ALA A 1028 -5.44 20.22 -4.24
C ALA A 1028 -5.68 20.67 -2.80
N VAL A 1029 -4.76 20.35 -1.90
CA VAL A 1029 -4.81 20.72 -0.49
C VAL A 1029 -3.64 21.63 -0.17
N SER A 1030 -3.93 22.73 0.53
CA SER A 1030 -2.90 23.65 1.00
C SER A 1030 -1.94 22.96 1.98
N PRO A 1031 -0.67 23.36 2.00
CA PRO A 1031 0.35 22.74 2.86
C PRO A 1031 -0.06 22.73 4.34
N GLY A 1032 -0.80 23.77 4.76
CA GLY A 1032 -1.21 23.91 6.15
C GLY A 1032 -2.38 23.04 6.60
N ASP A 1033 -3.14 22.50 5.63
CA ASP A 1033 -4.34 21.70 5.90
C ASP A 1033 -4.24 20.27 5.35
N ALA A 1034 -3.05 19.91 4.85
CA ALA A 1034 -2.67 18.55 4.49
C ALA A 1034 -2.62 17.62 5.73
N PRO A 1035 -2.72 16.30 5.53
CA PRO A 1035 -2.44 15.32 6.58
C PRO A 1035 -1.07 15.58 7.24
N GLY A 1036 -1.00 15.48 8.57
CA GLY A 1036 0.24 15.71 9.32
C GLY A 1036 0.71 17.18 9.41
N ALA A 1037 0.00 18.14 8.82
CA ALA A 1037 0.39 19.55 8.87
C ALA A 1037 0.29 20.14 10.29
N VAL A 1038 1.35 20.85 10.71
CA VAL A 1038 1.46 21.47 12.05
C VAL A 1038 0.91 22.91 12.06
N VAL A 1039 0.76 23.54 10.89
CA VAL A 1039 0.42 24.97 10.76
C VAL A 1039 -0.76 25.15 9.80
N ASN A 1040 -1.91 25.63 10.27
CA ASN A 1040 -3.08 25.88 9.41
C ASN A 1040 -2.80 26.91 8.29
N CYS A 1041 -3.56 26.85 7.18
CA CYS A 1041 -3.57 27.93 6.17
C CYS A 1041 -4.02 29.25 6.84
N ALA A 1042 -3.07 30.16 7.05
CA ALA A 1042 -3.28 31.48 7.63
C ALA A 1042 -2.51 32.53 6.80
N ALA A 1043 -3.22 33.20 5.89
CA ALA A 1043 -2.75 34.30 5.03
C ALA A 1043 -1.57 34.00 4.09
N ALA A 1044 -1.89 33.73 2.81
CA ALA A 1044 -1.07 33.80 1.58
C ALA A 1044 0.31 33.09 1.51
N ALA A 1045 0.93 32.70 2.62
CA ALA A 1045 2.23 32.02 2.62
C ALA A 1045 2.09 30.49 2.47
N ASN A 1046 0.99 29.92 2.99
CA ASN A 1046 0.75 28.47 3.04
C ASN A 1046 -0.67 28.10 2.54
N CYS A 1047 -1.22 28.87 1.60
CA CYS A 1047 -2.58 28.69 1.06
C CYS A 1047 -2.54 28.66 -0.47
N LEU A 1048 -3.49 27.99 -1.11
CA LEU A 1048 -3.63 27.96 -2.57
C LEU A 1048 -4.18 29.29 -3.10
N THR A 1049 -3.93 29.56 -4.38
CA THR A 1049 -4.43 30.73 -5.11
C THR A 1049 -5.36 30.31 -6.24
N LEU A 1050 -6.55 30.92 -6.32
CA LEU A 1050 -7.47 30.73 -7.45
C LEU A 1050 -7.65 32.04 -8.25
N ASN A 1051 -7.41 31.97 -9.55
CA ASN A 1051 -7.63 33.02 -10.54
C ASN A 1051 -9.02 32.87 -11.17
N TYR A 1052 -9.76 33.97 -11.30
CA TYR A 1052 -11.07 33.98 -11.95
C TYR A 1052 -10.99 34.68 -13.31
N VAL A 1053 -11.25 33.93 -14.38
CA VAL A 1053 -11.29 34.46 -15.76
C VAL A 1053 -12.73 34.50 -16.27
N GLN A 1054 -13.13 35.64 -16.81
CA GLN A 1054 -14.45 35.85 -17.41
C GLN A 1054 -14.27 36.26 -18.87
N PRO A 1055 -15.18 35.85 -19.78
CA PRO A 1055 -15.03 36.13 -21.20
C PRO A 1055 -15.19 37.64 -21.43
N GLU A 1056 -14.41 38.20 -22.36
CA GLU A 1056 -14.43 39.62 -22.66
C GLU A 1056 -15.84 40.08 -23.08
N THR A 1057 -16.60 40.66 -22.15
CA THR A 1057 -17.76 41.46 -22.52
C THR A 1057 -17.27 42.85 -22.97
N PRO A 1058 -17.85 43.46 -24.02
CA PRO A 1058 -17.43 44.78 -24.50
C PRO A 1058 -17.63 45.95 -23.50
N LEU A 1059 -18.02 45.69 -22.25
CA LEU A 1059 -18.19 46.71 -21.21
C LEU A 1059 -17.68 46.20 -19.84
N ASN A 1060 -16.57 46.80 -19.42
CA ASN A 1060 -15.94 46.78 -18.09
C ASN A 1060 -15.22 45.49 -17.65
N ILE A 1061 -13.90 45.55 -17.85
CA ILE A 1061 -12.88 44.73 -17.18
C ILE A 1061 -12.80 45.18 -15.72
N GLU A 1062 -13.37 44.41 -14.80
CA GLU A 1062 -12.77 44.23 -13.48
C GLU A 1062 -12.04 42.88 -13.55
N THR A 1063 -10.72 42.92 -13.72
CA THR A 1063 -9.86 41.78 -13.39
C THR A 1063 -10.11 41.47 -11.91
N GLN A 1064 -10.81 40.37 -11.63
CA GLN A 1064 -11.05 39.94 -10.26
C GLN A 1064 -9.71 39.67 -9.59
N THR A 1065 -9.60 40.01 -8.31
CA THR A 1065 -8.38 39.83 -7.54
C THR A 1065 -8.22 38.35 -7.22
N PRO A 1066 -7.06 37.71 -7.47
CA PRO A 1066 -6.84 36.31 -7.14
C PRO A 1066 -7.16 36.00 -5.68
N LEU A 1067 -7.76 34.83 -5.42
CA LEU A 1067 -8.14 34.40 -4.08
C LEU A 1067 -7.01 33.57 -3.44
N GLY A 1068 -6.03 34.23 -2.82
CA GLY A 1068 -4.89 33.57 -2.14
C GLY A 1068 -5.17 33.06 -0.72
N THR A 1069 -6.39 32.59 -0.46
CA THR A 1069 -6.84 32.08 0.86
C THR A 1069 -7.48 30.70 0.77
N VAL A 1070 -7.30 30.00 -0.35
CA VAL A 1070 -7.94 28.71 -0.59
C VAL A 1070 -7.20 27.64 0.21
N ARG A 1071 -7.95 26.91 1.06
CA ARG A 1071 -7.42 25.83 1.91
C ARG A 1071 -7.33 24.51 1.17
N ALA A 1072 -8.33 24.26 0.34
CA ALA A 1072 -8.36 23.15 -0.60
C ALA A 1072 -9.39 23.43 -1.69
N LEU A 1073 -9.18 22.84 -2.85
CA LEU A 1073 -10.13 22.82 -3.97
C LEU A 1073 -10.17 21.43 -4.58
N VAL A 1074 -11.25 21.17 -5.30
CA VAL A 1074 -11.42 19.97 -6.11
C VAL A 1074 -11.60 20.39 -7.57
N MET A 1075 -10.93 19.68 -8.46
CA MET A 1075 -11.02 19.82 -9.90
C MET A 1075 -11.56 18.53 -10.51
N LEU A 1076 -12.31 18.65 -11.58
CA LEU A 1076 -12.78 17.52 -12.35
C LEU A 1076 -12.49 17.78 -13.83
N ALA A 1077 -11.72 16.88 -14.43
CA ALA A 1077 -11.36 16.93 -15.84
C ALA A 1077 -12.60 16.70 -16.72
N GLY A 1078 -12.92 17.66 -17.57
CA GLY A 1078 -14.08 17.56 -18.47
C GLY A 1078 -13.90 16.48 -19.55
N SER A 1079 -14.77 16.48 -20.56
CA SER A 1079 -14.62 15.63 -21.76
C SER A 1079 -13.35 15.96 -22.56
N GLU A 1080 -12.67 14.99 -23.17
CA GLU A 1080 -11.54 15.29 -24.09
C GLU A 1080 -11.87 16.40 -25.11
N THR A 1081 -11.00 17.41 -25.21
CA THR A 1081 -11.13 18.55 -26.15
C THR A 1081 -10.23 18.40 -27.38
N ASN A 1082 -10.38 19.24 -28.40
CA ASN A 1082 -9.54 19.20 -29.62
C ASN A 1082 -8.17 19.89 -29.47
N LYS A 1083 -7.64 20.01 -28.25
CA LYS A 1083 -6.44 20.80 -27.94
C LYS A 1083 -5.40 19.96 -27.18
N ILE A 1084 -4.16 19.95 -27.69
CA ILE A 1084 -3.01 19.42 -26.94
C ILE A 1084 -2.28 20.57 -26.26
N LEU A 1085 -2.00 20.44 -24.97
CA LEU A 1085 -1.13 21.34 -24.22
C LEU A 1085 0.20 20.64 -23.96
N ASP A 1086 1.32 21.38 -24.04
CA ASP A 1086 2.60 20.86 -23.54
C ASP A 1086 2.70 20.97 -22.00
N SER A 1087 3.82 20.53 -21.43
CA SER A 1087 4.08 20.54 -19.99
C SER A 1087 4.11 21.95 -19.37
N ASN A 1088 4.15 23.01 -20.18
CA ASN A 1088 4.07 24.40 -19.74
C ASN A 1088 2.71 25.02 -20.09
N CYS A 1089 1.67 24.18 -20.28
CA CYS A 1089 0.32 24.64 -20.59
C CYS A 1089 0.18 25.41 -21.91
N ALA A 1090 1.16 25.31 -22.82
CA ALA A 1090 1.11 26.00 -24.11
C ALA A 1090 0.46 25.12 -25.19
N ALA A 1091 -0.41 25.75 -26.00
CA ALA A 1091 -1.14 25.06 -27.06
C ALA A 1091 -0.22 24.55 -28.18
N GLN A 1092 -0.32 23.27 -28.49
CA GLN A 1092 0.42 22.57 -29.54
C GLN A 1092 -0.43 22.41 -30.82
N ALA A 1093 0.23 22.25 -31.98
CA ALA A 1093 -0.41 22.23 -33.30
C ALA A 1093 -1.14 20.92 -33.68
N SER A 1094 -1.56 20.13 -32.69
CA SER A 1094 -2.21 18.82 -32.87
C SER A 1094 -3.71 18.89 -32.56
N THR A 1095 -4.50 17.92 -33.05
CA THR A 1095 -5.95 18.06 -33.22
C THR A 1095 -6.84 17.38 -32.16
N THR A 1096 -6.28 16.74 -31.13
CA THR A 1096 -7.07 16.06 -30.07
C THR A 1096 -6.27 15.94 -28.77
N GLN A 1097 -6.85 16.27 -27.62
CA GLN A 1097 -6.31 16.01 -26.28
C GLN A 1097 -6.16 14.48 -26.13
N ILE A 1098 -4.94 14.00 -25.90
CA ILE A 1098 -4.65 12.55 -25.82
C ILE A 1098 -4.32 12.25 -24.36
N ARG A 1099 -5.25 11.64 -23.60
CA ARG A 1099 -5.08 11.30 -22.16
C ARG A 1099 -4.25 10.05 -21.90
N THR A 1100 -3.30 9.74 -22.78
CA THR A 1100 -2.62 8.42 -22.79
C THR A 1100 -1.34 8.39 -21.96
N ASN A 1101 -0.72 9.54 -21.67
CA ASN A 1101 0.50 9.59 -20.86
C ASN A 1101 0.21 9.91 -19.40
N GLY A 1102 -0.97 10.44 -19.09
CA GLY A 1102 -1.41 10.61 -17.72
C GLY A 1102 -0.77 11.74 -16.97
N THR A 1103 -0.62 12.87 -17.65
CA THR A 1103 -0.06 14.09 -17.09
C THR A 1103 -1.17 15.15 -16.92
N MET A 1104 -1.01 16.06 -15.96
CA MET A 1104 -2.03 17.08 -15.62
C MET A 1104 -2.46 17.88 -16.86
N ASN A 1105 -1.52 18.20 -17.75
CA ASN A 1105 -1.74 18.91 -19.01
C ASN A 1105 -2.49 18.12 -20.11
N GLU A 1106 -2.74 16.83 -19.91
CA GLU A 1106 -3.63 16.06 -20.78
C GLU A 1106 -5.07 16.03 -20.27
N TYR A 1107 -5.30 16.40 -19.00
CA TYR A 1107 -6.61 16.35 -18.35
C TYR A 1107 -7.21 17.72 -18.10
N PHE A 1108 -6.37 18.75 -17.95
CA PHE A 1108 -6.74 20.10 -17.55
C PHE A 1108 -6.21 21.16 -18.51
N GLU A 1109 -6.74 22.38 -18.40
CA GLU A 1109 -6.36 23.53 -19.22
C GLU A 1109 -5.98 24.78 -18.41
N SER A 1110 -5.21 25.70 -19.02
CA SER A 1110 -4.78 26.98 -18.42
C SER A 1110 -3.98 26.81 -17.13
N ASP A 1111 -4.18 27.59 -16.06
CA ASP A 1111 -3.41 27.41 -14.82
C ASP A 1111 -3.73 26.06 -14.12
N ASN A 1112 -4.69 25.25 -14.59
CA ASN A 1112 -4.99 23.94 -14.00
C ASN A 1112 -4.14 22.80 -14.58
N CYS A 1113 -3.38 23.02 -15.66
CA CYS A 1113 -2.60 21.96 -16.30
C CYS A 1113 -1.17 21.77 -15.79
N ASP A 1114 -0.68 22.66 -14.92
CA ASP A 1114 0.57 22.47 -14.21
C ASP A 1114 0.30 22.04 -12.76
N GLN A 1115 1.36 21.67 -12.04
CA GLN A 1115 1.28 21.16 -10.67
C GLN A 1115 1.78 22.23 -9.68
N ASP A 1116 1.29 23.47 -9.80
CA ASP A 1116 1.68 24.62 -8.98
C ASP A 1116 0.62 25.05 -7.93
N ASP A 1117 0.89 26.06 -7.10
CA ASP A 1117 -0.07 26.52 -6.06
C ASP A 1117 -1.16 27.47 -6.62
N MET A 1118 -1.20 27.69 -7.93
CA MET A 1118 -2.14 28.54 -8.66
C MET A 1118 -3.09 27.70 -9.49
N PHE A 1119 -4.36 28.07 -9.43
CA PHE A 1119 -5.42 27.40 -10.19
C PHE A 1119 -6.25 28.47 -10.87
N GLN A 1120 -7.01 28.08 -11.89
CA GLN A 1120 -7.92 28.96 -12.60
C GLN A 1120 -9.33 28.38 -12.60
N GLU A 1121 -10.33 29.25 -12.50
CA GLU A 1121 -11.72 28.98 -12.91
C GLU A 1121 -12.06 29.91 -14.06
N GLU A 1122 -12.48 29.34 -15.19
CA GLU A 1122 -12.92 30.09 -16.37
C GLU A 1122 -14.33 29.68 -16.79
N THR A 1123 -15.11 30.66 -17.28
CA THR A 1123 -16.47 30.40 -17.76
C THR A 1123 -16.64 30.87 -19.20
N GLY A 1124 -17.26 30.06 -20.05
CA GLY A 1124 -17.69 30.49 -21.38
C GLY A 1124 -16.58 30.60 -22.43
N ALA A 1125 -15.42 29.96 -22.19
CA ALA A 1125 -14.45 29.66 -23.23
C ALA A 1125 -14.76 28.28 -23.84
N ASP A 1126 -14.69 28.19 -25.16
CA ASP A 1126 -14.95 26.93 -25.89
C ASP A 1126 -13.85 25.87 -25.66
N ASP A 1127 -12.68 26.30 -25.18
CA ASP A 1127 -11.46 25.50 -24.98
C ASP A 1127 -11.13 25.23 -23.49
N TYR A 1128 -12.08 25.48 -22.57
CA TYR A 1128 -11.92 25.27 -21.13
C TYR A 1128 -13.14 24.52 -20.62
N ASN A 1129 -12.97 23.29 -20.17
CA ASN A 1129 -14.09 22.49 -19.67
C ASN A 1129 -13.90 21.89 -18.28
N ASP A 1130 -12.74 22.14 -17.68
CA ASP A 1130 -12.47 21.85 -16.27
C ASP A 1130 -13.56 22.42 -15.36
N GLN A 1131 -13.98 21.61 -14.40
CA GLN A 1131 -14.83 22.07 -13.31
C GLN A 1131 -13.98 22.24 -12.06
N VAL A 1132 -13.94 23.45 -11.50
CA VAL A 1132 -13.22 23.75 -10.26
C VAL A 1132 -14.21 24.15 -9.16
N LEU A 1133 -14.02 23.62 -7.95
CA LEU A 1133 -14.84 23.95 -6.79
C LEU A 1133 -13.97 24.13 -5.54
N ILE A 1134 -14.09 25.29 -4.91
CA ILE A 1134 -13.44 25.57 -3.62
C ILE A 1134 -14.15 24.78 -2.52
N LEU A 1135 -13.38 24.02 -1.74
CA LEU A 1135 -13.88 23.29 -0.56
C LEU A 1135 -13.97 24.22 0.65
N ALA A 1136 -12.89 24.97 0.91
CA ALA A 1136 -12.85 25.94 2.00
C ALA A 1136 -11.85 27.08 1.75
N THR A 1137 -12.12 28.23 2.36
CA THR A 1137 -11.19 29.37 2.44
C THR A 1137 -10.76 29.59 3.90
N SER A 1138 -9.58 30.18 4.12
CA SER A 1138 -9.20 30.71 5.43
C SER A 1138 -10.24 31.73 5.91
N PRO A 1139 -10.60 31.75 7.21
CA PRO A 1139 -11.45 32.79 7.79
C PRO A 1139 -10.92 34.21 7.63
#